data_AF-I2H0T3-F1
#
_entry.id   AF-I2H0T3-F1
#
_cell.length_a   1.000
_cell.length_b   1.000
_cell.length_c   1.000
_cell.angle_alpha   90.00
_cell.angle_beta   90.00
_cell.angle_gamma   90.00
#
_symmetry.space_group_name_H-M   'P 1'
#
loop_
_entity.id
_entity.type
_entity.pdbx_description
1 polymer ?
#
loop_
_entity_poly.entity_id
_entity_poly.type
_entity_poly.pdbx_seq_one_letter_code
_entity_poly.pdbx_strand_id
1 'polypeptide(L)'
;MASKIPTLDLDVIANSGTDLSLVMKDLLTQYDTILLKNFANKDQLDVLLYNLDNIDIPDTEQGFDANFTGTIPLANGDPNQNHDESVLIEQYIFNTDENLNFGRPCDNKSLSHLYARLFKLGLYFSQICFNAMVLQSNEIEFNEKKFSAMITRFYTPHVYRQISDTKHLTNEMIDMEDDDEQDELNILTTGDHFNYLHSEDFIDFNSTGIITIFPRATGIKYKPATSSMSDNIWISIEEPDCVLIHTGVLLAKWSNGLHQTSPLKLATHRNVIHCTIAPPLNTKLSGNDGEHHTISNLLLDQQMIQLPQVAKQFYSRDLDILKLEENIRFYKELFNVSETVLSLYMMSRSTKNNPPEIQNLLPQISNMLKKKIDEEMFLKLLTIWPECYIVEANIRFELSIRLPKVDPLHALTTKSRKLEFIEHADIWLEEAKNMKNIPKDIPATHISKRRSSQNLQASKLLHNSQTINEEDAEVMKFSPKKLTNNKTNYISNSSSKYINTEKNFDSQSNLLQRLREKEKKSTELLLQRENNYKLFLTSKMTQIFEIMFLLDWNQPYTETHLNSLIVDSLRDSNNPIGEVEVNEILLKIHEFLPNKFQMYSTDGGLKVYRWDNLDKDEFQLKLAAYKKSFT
;
A
#
# COMPACT_ATOMS: atom_id res chain seq x y z
N MET A 1 -17.63 7.87 -30.82
CA MET A 1 -18.55 6.98 -31.55
C MET A 1 -19.01 5.94 -30.54
N ALA A 2 -20.31 5.86 -30.23
CA ALA A 2 -20.80 4.83 -29.31
C ALA A 2 -20.50 3.46 -29.90
N SER A 3 -19.70 2.64 -29.22
CA SER A 3 -19.36 1.29 -29.64
C SER A 3 -20.63 0.44 -29.64
N LYS A 4 -21.27 0.31 -30.80
CA LYS A 4 -22.44 -0.56 -30.96
C LYS A 4 -21.97 -2.00 -30.91
N ILE A 5 -22.52 -2.79 -30.00
CA ILE A 5 -22.35 -4.25 -29.97
C ILE A 5 -22.95 -4.81 -31.26
N PRO A 6 -22.28 -5.75 -31.94
CA PRO A 6 -22.87 -6.37 -33.12
C PRO A 6 -24.16 -7.10 -32.77
N THR A 7 -25.24 -6.75 -33.48
CA THR A 7 -26.57 -7.35 -33.33
C THR A 7 -26.88 -8.25 -34.51
N LEU A 8 -27.17 -9.51 -34.24
CA LEU A 8 -27.57 -10.51 -35.21
C LEU A 8 -29.10 -10.67 -35.17
N ASP A 9 -29.76 -10.27 -36.25
CA ASP A 9 -31.20 -10.42 -36.42
C ASP A 9 -31.51 -11.73 -37.15
N LEU A 10 -32.16 -12.65 -36.44
CA LEU A 10 -32.49 -13.98 -36.96
C LEU A 10 -33.51 -13.95 -38.09
N ASP A 11 -34.44 -12.99 -38.10
CA ASP A 11 -35.47 -12.88 -39.15
C ASP A 11 -34.84 -12.46 -40.47
N VAL A 12 -33.83 -11.59 -40.42
CA VAL A 12 -33.11 -11.15 -41.62
C VAL A 12 -32.32 -12.31 -42.22
N ILE A 13 -31.58 -13.05 -41.39
CA ILE A 13 -30.71 -14.14 -41.85
C ILE A 13 -31.52 -15.35 -42.35
N ALA A 14 -32.64 -15.65 -41.70
CA ALA A 14 -33.53 -16.73 -42.14
C ALA A 14 -34.13 -16.45 -43.53
N ASN A 15 -34.39 -15.18 -43.86
CA ASN A 15 -34.97 -14.77 -45.12
C ASN A 15 -33.95 -14.56 -46.25
N SER A 16 -32.70 -14.19 -45.92
CA SER A 16 -31.67 -13.84 -46.91
C SER A 16 -30.93 -15.03 -47.52
N GLY A 17 -31.07 -16.24 -46.97
CA GLY A 17 -30.37 -17.45 -47.46
C GLY A 17 -28.83 -17.36 -47.36
N THR A 18 -28.32 -16.36 -46.63
CA THR A 18 -26.89 -16.16 -46.39
C THR A 18 -26.39 -17.17 -45.38
N ASP A 19 -25.22 -17.76 -45.65
CA ASP A 19 -24.59 -18.73 -44.75
C ASP A 19 -24.20 -18.05 -43.43
N LEU A 20 -24.91 -18.40 -42.36
CA LEU A 20 -24.68 -17.90 -41.00
C LEU A 20 -23.23 -18.16 -40.55
N SER A 21 -22.58 -19.21 -41.06
CA SER A 21 -21.18 -19.51 -40.71
C SER A 21 -20.20 -18.44 -41.19
N LEU A 22 -20.45 -17.84 -42.37
CA LEU A 22 -19.60 -16.79 -42.94
C LEU A 22 -19.78 -15.47 -42.19
N VAL A 23 -21.03 -15.12 -41.87
CA VAL A 23 -21.34 -13.92 -41.05
C VAL A 23 -20.73 -14.06 -39.66
N MET A 24 -20.86 -15.22 -39.02
CA MET A 24 -20.25 -15.49 -37.72
C MET A 24 -18.73 -15.44 -37.81
N LYS A 25 -18.12 -15.95 -38.89
CA LYS A 25 -16.67 -15.85 -39.09
C LYS A 25 -16.19 -14.40 -39.10
N ASP A 26 -16.84 -13.54 -39.89
CA ASP A 26 -16.46 -12.13 -39.97
C ASP A 26 -16.66 -11.42 -38.62
N LEU A 27 -17.78 -11.66 -37.93
CA LEU A 27 -18.04 -11.09 -36.61
C LEU A 27 -17.01 -11.53 -35.57
N LEU A 28 -16.71 -12.82 -35.51
CA LEU A 28 -15.78 -13.40 -34.53
C LEU A 28 -14.32 -12.96 -34.74
N THR A 29 -13.94 -12.49 -35.93
CA THR A 29 -12.59 -11.90 -36.14
C THR A 29 -12.43 -10.54 -35.48
N GLN A 30 -13.52 -9.81 -35.28
CA GLN A 30 -13.50 -8.44 -34.76
C GLN A 30 -14.10 -8.31 -33.36
N TYR A 31 -15.05 -9.16 -33.01
CA TYR A 31 -15.83 -9.08 -31.78
C TYR A 31 -15.91 -10.45 -31.09
N ASP A 32 -16.05 -10.43 -29.77
CA ASP A 32 -16.24 -11.61 -28.93
C ASP A 32 -17.65 -11.71 -28.34
N THR A 33 -18.40 -10.61 -28.40
CA THR A 33 -19.69 -10.43 -27.75
C THR A 33 -20.71 -10.00 -28.80
N ILE A 34 -21.80 -10.76 -28.93
CA ILE A 34 -22.82 -10.63 -29.97
C ILE A 34 -24.21 -10.63 -29.33
N LEU A 35 -25.08 -9.73 -29.76
CA LEU A 35 -26.49 -9.70 -29.38
C LEU A 35 -27.32 -10.45 -30.41
N LEU A 36 -28.25 -11.28 -29.94
CA LEU A 36 -29.18 -12.03 -30.78
C LEU A 36 -30.58 -11.43 -30.61
N LYS A 37 -31.13 -10.92 -31.71
CA LYS A 37 -32.46 -10.30 -31.77
C LYS A 37 -33.47 -11.23 -32.46
N ASN A 38 -34.75 -11.07 -32.12
CA ASN A 38 -35.88 -11.81 -32.69
C ASN A 38 -35.76 -13.33 -32.52
N PHE A 39 -35.37 -13.78 -31.33
CA PHE A 39 -35.39 -15.21 -31.01
C PHE A 39 -36.82 -15.69 -30.83
N ALA A 40 -37.26 -16.67 -31.63
CA ALA A 40 -38.65 -17.13 -31.69
C ALA A 40 -39.25 -17.56 -30.34
N ASN A 41 -38.43 -18.00 -29.38
CA ASN A 41 -38.89 -18.41 -28.04
C ASN A 41 -38.55 -17.38 -26.94
N LYS A 42 -38.35 -16.10 -27.27
CA LYS A 42 -38.01 -15.06 -26.29
C LYS A 42 -39.10 -14.86 -25.24
N ASP A 43 -40.36 -14.76 -25.64
CA ASP A 43 -41.49 -14.62 -24.69
C ASP A 43 -41.54 -15.79 -23.71
N GLN A 44 -41.31 -17.01 -24.20
CA GLN A 44 -41.30 -18.20 -23.34
C GLN A 44 -40.08 -18.25 -22.41
N LEU A 45 -38.94 -17.68 -22.81
CA LEU A 45 -37.78 -17.51 -21.94
C LEU A 45 -38.08 -16.51 -20.85
N ASP A 46 -38.72 -15.38 -21.18
CA ASP A 46 -39.05 -14.33 -20.22
C ASP A 46 -40.05 -14.81 -19.16
N VAL A 47 -41.02 -15.65 -19.54
CA VAL A 47 -41.90 -16.32 -18.56
C VAL A 47 -41.11 -17.24 -17.61
N LEU A 48 -40.13 -17.99 -18.12
CA LEU A 48 -39.30 -18.84 -17.25
C LEU A 48 -38.41 -18.02 -16.32
N LEU A 49 -37.83 -16.92 -16.80
CA LEU A 49 -37.04 -16.00 -15.98
C LEU A 49 -37.91 -15.37 -14.89
N TYR A 50 -39.13 -14.97 -15.22
CA TYR A 50 -40.09 -14.46 -14.25
C TYR A 50 -40.44 -15.49 -13.17
N ASN A 51 -40.62 -16.76 -13.54
CA ASN A 51 -40.88 -17.84 -12.59
C ASN A 51 -39.67 -18.10 -11.69
N LEU A 52 -38.45 -18.05 -12.23
CA LEU A 52 -37.23 -18.17 -11.44
C LEU A 52 -37.05 -16.99 -10.48
N ASP A 53 -37.46 -15.78 -10.87
CA ASP A 53 -37.35 -14.62 -9.98
C ASP A 53 -38.34 -14.67 -8.79
N ASN A 54 -39.52 -15.27 -8.97
CA ASN A 54 -40.64 -15.12 -8.02
C ASN A 54 -41.12 -16.42 -7.36
N ILE A 55 -40.99 -17.56 -8.03
CA ILE A 55 -41.67 -18.81 -7.66
C ILE A 55 -40.65 -19.86 -7.25
N ASP A 56 -39.69 -20.14 -8.12
CA ASP A 56 -38.76 -21.26 -7.96
C ASP A 56 -37.45 -20.80 -7.27
N ILE A 57 -37.51 -20.66 -5.95
CA ILE A 57 -36.38 -20.28 -5.09
C ILE A 57 -35.32 -21.41 -5.09
N PRO A 58 -34.00 -21.10 -5.10
CA PRO A 58 -32.96 -22.11 -4.99
C PRO A 58 -33.06 -22.94 -3.71
N ASP A 59 -32.84 -24.24 -3.82
CA ASP A 59 -32.84 -25.16 -2.67
C ASP A 59 -31.54 -25.00 -1.86
N THR A 60 -31.64 -24.42 -0.66
CA THR A 60 -30.51 -24.24 0.25
C THR A 60 -30.10 -25.52 0.98
N GLU A 61 -30.97 -26.54 1.05
CA GLU A 61 -30.69 -27.80 1.74
C GLU A 61 -29.82 -28.74 0.88
N GLN A 62 -29.82 -28.53 -0.43
CA GLN A 62 -29.07 -29.34 -1.40
C GLN A 62 -27.54 -29.29 -1.19
N GLY A 63 -27.03 -28.23 -0.57
CA GLY A 63 -25.60 -27.97 -0.35
C GLY A 63 -24.81 -27.77 -1.65
N PHE A 64 -23.50 -27.55 -1.52
CA PHE A 64 -22.58 -27.34 -2.64
C PHE A 64 -21.42 -28.33 -2.56
N ASP A 65 -21.20 -29.10 -3.62
CA ASP A 65 -20.21 -30.19 -3.63
C ASP A 65 -18.87 -29.81 -4.26
N ALA A 66 -17.92 -30.76 -4.21
CA ALA A 66 -16.59 -30.61 -4.80
C ALA A 66 -16.61 -30.44 -6.33
N ASN A 67 -17.68 -30.87 -7.01
CA ASN A 67 -17.84 -30.64 -8.44
C ASN A 67 -18.33 -29.23 -8.77
N PHE A 68 -18.43 -28.34 -7.78
CA PHE A 68 -19.02 -27.02 -7.90
C PHE A 68 -20.47 -27.05 -8.39
N THR A 69 -21.26 -28.01 -7.88
CA THR A 69 -22.69 -28.13 -8.19
C THR A 69 -23.55 -28.09 -6.93
N GLY A 70 -24.75 -27.52 -7.08
CA GLY A 70 -25.71 -27.28 -6.00
C GLY A 70 -25.88 -25.79 -5.68
N THR A 71 -26.21 -25.48 -4.43
CA THR A 71 -26.56 -24.12 -3.98
C THR A 71 -25.63 -23.65 -2.87
N ILE A 72 -25.13 -22.42 -2.97
CA ILE A 72 -24.31 -21.79 -1.93
C ILE A 72 -24.63 -20.29 -1.77
N PRO A 73 -24.68 -19.76 -0.53
CA PRO A 73 -24.69 -18.32 -0.32
C PRO A 73 -23.31 -17.72 -0.61
N LEU A 74 -23.28 -16.69 -1.45
CA LEU A 74 -22.10 -15.87 -1.68
C LEU A 74 -21.94 -14.92 -0.49
N ALA A 75 -20.91 -15.15 0.34
CA ALA A 75 -20.55 -14.16 1.34
C ALA A 75 -19.86 -12.97 0.64
N ASN A 76 -20.59 -11.87 0.45
CA ASN A 76 -19.99 -10.58 0.19
C ASN A 76 -19.01 -10.29 1.34
N GLY A 77 -17.84 -9.73 1.03
CA GLY A 77 -16.59 -9.81 1.80
C GLY A 77 -16.56 -9.17 3.20
N ASP A 78 -17.68 -9.06 3.92
CA ASP A 78 -17.76 -8.53 5.27
C ASP A 78 -18.31 -9.60 6.23
N PRO A 79 -17.48 -10.24 7.08
CA PRO A 79 -17.91 -11.25 8.05
C PRO A 79 -18.80 -10.69 9.18
N ASN A 80 -19.06 -9.38 9.18
CA ASN A 80 -19.88 -8.67 10.16
C ASN A 80 -21.25 -8.23 9.62
N GLN A 81 -21.55 -8.46 8.34
CA GLN A 81 -22.90 -8.20 7.81
C GLN A 81 -23.78 -9.42 8.05
N ASN A 82 -25.00 -9.18 8.53
CA ASN A 82 -25.97 -10.21 8.88
C ASN A 82 -26.14 -11.21 7.72
N HIS A 83 -26.19 -12.50 8.05
CA HIS A 83 -26.36 -13.62 7.11
C HIS A 83 -27.63 -13.56 6.23
N ASP A 84 -28.50 -12.58 6.43
CA ASP A 84 -29.81 -12.46 5.78
C ASP A 84 -29.78 -11.73 4.42
N GLU A 85 -28.65 -11.11 4.03
CA GLU A 85 -28.47 -10.38 2.75
C GLU A 85 -27.64 -11.14 1.70
N SER A 86 -27.48 -12.47 1.82
CA SER A 86 -26.59 -13.22 0.93
C SER A 86 -27.23 -13.52 -0.43
N VAL A 87 -26.54 -13.14 -1.52
CA VAL A 87 -26.85 -13.62 -2.88
C VAL A 87 -26.63 -15.14 -2.93
N LEU A 88 -27.60 -15.90 -3.41
CA LEU A 88 -27.48 -17.34 -3.61
C LEU A 88 -26.96 -17.64 -5.03
N ILE A 89 -26.05 -18.61 -5.13
CA ILE A 89 -25.58 -19.17 -6.39
C ILE A 89 -26.08 -20.59 -6.51
N GLU A 90 -26.82 -20.87 -7.56
CA GLU A 90 -27.30 -22.20 -7.94
C GLU A 90 -26.59 -22.61 -9.23
N GLN A 91 -25.81 -23.69 -9.20
CA GLN A 91 -24.98 -24.12 -10.33
C GLN A 91 -25.10 -25.62 -10.59
N TYR A 92 -25.21 -26.00 -11.87
CA TYR A 92 -25.21 -27.39 -12.31
C TYR A 92 -24.27 -27.59 -13.50
N ILE A 93 -23.46 -28.64 -13.43
CA ILE A 93 -22.53 -29.04 -14.50
C ILE A 93 -22.99 -30.40 -15.03
N PHE A 94 -23.25 -30.44 -16.32
CA PHE A 94 -23.62 -31.63 -17.07
C PHE A 94 -22.45 -32.05 -17.95
N ASN A 95 -22.16 -33.35 -17.99
CA ASN A 95 -21.11 -33.90 -18.83
C ASN A 95 -21.56 -35.25 -19.40
N THR A 96 -21.25 -35.50 -20.66
CA THR A 96 -21.63 -36.75 -21.35
C THR A 96 -20.65 -37.89 -21.13
N ASP A 97 -19.41 -37.64 -20.71
CA ASP A 97 -18.45 -38.73 -20.49
C ASP A 97 -18.81 -39.53 -19.24
N GLU A 98 -19.04 -40.83 -19.43
CA GLU A 98 -19.35 -41.79 -18.36
C GLU A 98 -18.21 -41.96 -17.35
N ASN A 99 -16.98 -41.60 -17.74
CA ASN A 99 -15.80 -41.71 -16.87
C ASN A 99 -15.77 -40.67 -15.74
N LEU A 100 -16.54 -39.57 -15.88
CA LEU A 100 -16.59 -38.48 -14.90
C LEU A 100 -17.96 -38.45 -14.24
N ASN A 101 -18.00 -38.44 -12.91
CA ASN A 101 -19.25 -38.49 -12.17
C ASN A 101 -19.86 -37.09 -11.99
N PHE A 102 -20.72 -36.69 -12.93
CA PHE A 102 -21.54 -35.46 -12.89
C PHE A 102 -23.04 -35.81 -12.83
N GLY A 103 -23.43 -36.62 -11.84
CA GLY A 103 -24.78 -37.20 -11.75
C GLY A 103 -25.83 -36.37 -11.01
N ARG A 104 -25.55 -35.12 -10.58
CA ARG A 104 -26.51 -34.32 -9.81
C ARG A 104 -27.63 -33.80 -10.72
N PRO A 105 -28.90 -34.21 -10.53
CA PRO A 105 -30.01 -33.69 -11.32
C PRO A 105 -30.35 -32.26 -10.89
N CYS A 106 -30.87 -31.48 -11.83
CA CYS A 106 -31.50 -30.18 -11.56
C CYS A 106 -32.97 -30.42 -11.21
N ASP A 107 -33.30 -30.31 -9.92
CA ASP A 107 -34.66 -30.55 -9.41
C ASP A 107 -35.61 -29.40 -9.73
N ASN A 108 -35.06 -28.20 -9.96
CA ASN A 108 -35.81 -27.02 -10.36
C ASN A 108 -36.33 -27.13 -11.80
N LYS A 109 -37.64 -27.29 -11.96
CA LYS A 109 -38.29 -27.48 -13.26
C LYS A 109 -38.11 -26.29 -14.20
N SER A 110 -38.23 -25.06 -13.70
CA SER A 110 -38.06 -23.86 -14.54
C SER A 110 -36.63 -23.72 -15.02
N LEU A 111 -35.64 -24.00 -14.16
CA LEU A 111 -34.23 -23.96 -14.53
C LEU A 111 -33.88 -25.07 -15.53
N SER A 112 -34.43 -26.28 -15.36
CA SER A 112 -34.27 -27.40 -16.29
C SER A 112 -34.88 -27.11 -17.67
N HIS A 113 -36.07 -26.50 -17.73
CA HIS A 113 -36.68 -26.06 -18.98
C HIS A 113 -35.91 -24.91 -19.64
N LEU A 114 -35.37 -23.97 -18.85
CA LEU A 114 -34.52 -22.89 -19.33
C LEU A 114 -33.23 -23.46 -19.93
N TYR A 115 -32.58 -24.37 -19.21
CA TYR A 115 -31.40 -25.10 -19.65
C TYR A 115 -31.63 -25.79 -20.99
N ALA A 116 -32.70 -26.58 -21.15
CA ALA A 116 -32.96 -27.30 -22.40
C ALA A 116 -33.06 -26.37 -23.62
N ARG A 117 -33.64 -25.17 -23.44
CA ARG A 117 -33.76 -24.16 -24.52
C ARG A 117 -32.43 -23.49 -24.81
N LEU A 118 -31.71 -23.04 -23.77
CA LEU A 118 -30.40 -22.41 -23.91
C LEU A 118 -29.35 -23.37 -24.45
N PHE A 119 -29.40 -24.64 -24.04
CA PHE A 119 -28.53 -25.70 -24.52
C PHE A 119 -28.72 -25.93 -26.03
N LYS A 120 -29.96 -26.05 -26.52
CA LYS A 120 -30.22 -26.22 -27.96
C LYS A 120 -29.70 -25.03 -28.77
N LEU A 121 -30.00 -23.81 -28.31
CA LEU A 121 -29.53 -22.59 -28.96
C LEU A 121 -28.00 -22.53 -28.97
N GLY A 122 -27.39 -22.78 -27.83
CA GLY A 122 -25.96 -22.64 -27.69
C GLY A 122 -25.15 -23.76 -28.29
N LEU A 123 -25.66 -24.99 -28.34
CA LEU A 123 -24.99 -26.07 -29.07
C LEU A 123 -24.91 -25.73 -30.56
N TYR A 124 -26.00 -25.20 -31.13
CA TYR A 124 -26.05 -24.76 -32.52
C TYR A 124 -25.04 -23.64 -32.80
N PHE A 125 -25.05 -22.56 -32.00
CA PHE A 125 -24.09 -21.47 -32.17
C PHE A 125 -22.65 -21.90 -31.87
N SER A 126 -22.42 -22.79 -30.90
CA SER A 126 -21.09 -23.32 -30.59
C SER A 126 -20.52 -24.10 -31.77
N GLN A 127 -21.33 -24.92 -32.43
CA GLN A 127 -20.91 -25.67 -33.62
C GLN A 127 -20.56 -24.73 -34.78
N ILE A 128 -21.34 -23.66 -34.98
CA ILE A 128 -21.05 -22.65 -36.00
C ILE A 128 -19.74 -21.92 -35.68
N CYS A 129 -19.58 -21.43 -34.45
CA CYS A 129 -18.36 -20.75 -34.00
C CYS A 129 -17.13 -21.66 -34.14
N PHE A 130 -17.26 -22.92 -33.74
CA PHE A 130 -16.21 -23.93 -33.85
C PHE A 130 -15.82 -24.18 -35.30
N ASN A 131 -16.80 -24.43 -36.18
CA ASN A 131 -16.55 -24.66 -37.61
C ASN A 131 -15.99 -23.42 -38.33
N ALA A 132 -16.37 -22.21 -37.89
CA ALA A 132 -15.91 -20.96 -38.49
C ALA A 132 -14.44 -20.65 -38.18
N MET A 133 -13.98 -20.98 -36.97
CA MET A 133 -12.67 -20.56 -36.43
C MET A 133 -11.63 -21.67 -36.32
N VAL A 134 -12.04 -22.93 -36.11
CA VAL A 134 -11.12 -24.03 -35.86
C VAL A 134 -10.78 -24.74 -37.16
N LEU A 135 -9.53 -24.56 -37.62
CA LEU A 135 -9.03 -25.13 -38.88
C LEU A 135 -8.75 -26.65 -38.80
N GLN A 136 -8.67 -27.23 -37.59
CA GLN A 136 -8.39 -28.64 -37.33
C GLN A 136 -9.58 -29.34 -36.66
N SER A 137 -10.75 -29.30 -37.29
CA SER A 137 -12.01 -29.83 -36.75
C SER A 137 -12.08 -31.36 -36.61
N ASN A 138 -11.14 -32.12 -37.17
CA ASN A 138 -11.31 -33.57 -37.37
C ASN A 138 -10.98 -34.44 -36.15
N GLU A 139 -10.35 -33.89 -35.11
CA GLU A 139 -9.95 -34.67 -33.92
C GLU A 139 -10.93 -34.53 -32.73
N ILE A 140 -11.85 -33.55 -32.77
CA ILE A 140 -12.71 -33.21 -31.63
C ILE A 140 -14.18 -33.46 -32.02
N GLU A 141 -14.77 -34.50 -31.45
CA GLU A 141 -16.19 -34.76 -31.61
C GLU A 141 -17.02 -33.88 -30.67
N PHE A 142 -17.65 -32.83 -31.22
CA PHE A 142 -18.53 -31.92 -30.50
C PHE A 142 -19.96 -31.97 -31.07
N ASN A 143 -20.84 -32.70 -30.39
CA ASN A 143 -22.21 -32.94 -30.83
C ASN A 143 -23.17 -33.13 -29.64
N GLU A 144 -24.45 -33.36 -29.92
CA GLU A 144 -25.49 -33.59 -28.89
C GLU A 144 -25.19 -34.78 -27.96
N LYS A 145 -24.32 -35.71 -28.36
CA LYS A 145 -23.92 -36.88 -27.54
C LYS A 145 -22.61 -36.68 -26.80
N LYS A 146 -21.82 -35.69 -27.18
CA LYS A 146 -20.48 -35.40 -26.66
C LYS A 146 -20.37 -33.91 -26.38
N PHE A 147 -20.74 -33.54 -25.17
CA PHE A 147 -20.69 -32.16 -24.68
C PHE A 147 -20.49 -32.10 -23.17
N SER A 148 -20.13 -30.92 -22.70
CA SER A 148 -20.33 -30.49 -21.32
C SER A 148 -21.03 -29.14 -21.31
N ALA A 149 -21.88 -28.92 -20.32
CA ALA A 149 -22.60 -27.68 -20.17
C ALA A 149 -22.69 -27.30 -18.70
N MET A 150 -22.56 -26.00 -18.41
CA MET A 150 -22.69 -25.46 -17.07
C MET A 150 -23.78 -24.41 -17.10
N ILE A 151 -24.76 -24.55 -16.21
CA ILE A 151 -25.77 -23.52 -15.98
C ILE A 151 -25.57 -22.94 -14.58
N THR A 152 -25.49 -21.61 -14.52
CA THR A 152 -25.29 -20.89 -13.26
C THR A 152 -26.33 -19.79 -13.17
N ARG A 153 -26.98 -19.72 -12.01
CA ARG A 153 -27.99 -18.73 -11.65
C ARG A 153 -27.53 -18.00 -10.40
N PHE A 154 -27.49 -16.68 -10.49
CA PHE A 154 -27.46 -15.81 -9.32
C PHE A 154 -28.90 -15.53 -8.91
N TYR A 155 -29.19 -15.60 -7.61
CA TYR A 155 -30.52 -15.32 -7.07
C TYR A 155 -30.40 -14.43 -5.83
N THR A 156 -31.11 -13.31 -5.88
CA THR A 156 -31.22 -12.35 -4.79
C THR A 156 -32.69 -12.32 -4.34
N PRO A 157 -32.98 -12.54 -3.05
CA PRO A 157 -34.35 -12.52 -2.54
C PRO A 157 -35.05 -11.17 -2.79
N HIS A 158 -36.34 -11.24 -3.15
CA HIS A 158 -37.13 -10.10 -3.62
C HIS A 158 -37.21 -8.90 -2.65
N VAL A 159 -37.02 -9.14 -1.34
CA VAL A 159 -37.00 -8.12 -0.27
C VAL A 159 -35.87 -7.10 -0.50
N TYR A 160 -34.75 -7.52 -1.09
CA TYR A 160 -33.57 -6.66 -1.28
C TYR A 160 -33.51 -6.01 -2.67
N ARG A 161 -34.26 -6.55 -3.65
CA ARG A 161 -34.35 -6.01 -5.02
C ARG A 161 -35.02 -4.64 -5.06
N GLN A 162 -36.02 -4.42 -4.20
CA GLN A 162 -36.71 -3.13 -4.13
C GLN A 162 -35.81 -2.00 -3.61
N ILE A 163 -34.82 -2.29 -2.76
CA ILE A 163 -33.88 -1.29 -2.22
C ILE A 163 -32.86 -0.85 -3.29
N SER A 164 -32.45 -1.76 -4.19
CA SER A 164 -31.54 -1.43 -5.31
C SER A 164 -32.26 -0.69 -6.43
N ASP A 165 -33.50 -1.09 -6.76
CA ASP A 165 -34.24 -0.52 -7.89
C ASP A 165 -34.85 0.86 -7.54
N THR A 166 -35.28 1.08 -6.29
CA THR A 166 -35.79 2.40 -5.85
C THR A 166 -34.70 3.49 -5.81
N LYS A 167 -33.43 3.13 -5.61
CA LYS A 167 -32.30 4.08 -5.65
C LYS A 167 -31.97 4.55 -7.07
N HIS A 168 -32.30 3.76 -8.10
CA HIS A 168 -32.18 4.20 -9.51
C HIS A 168 -33.31 5.16 -9.90
N LEU A 169 -34.54 4.90 -9.43
CA LEU A 169 -35.70 5.77 -9.69
C LEU A 169 -35.58 7.17 -9.05
N THR A 170 -34.98 7.30 -7.87
CA THR A 170 -34.79 8.62 -7.24
C THR A 170 -33.74 9.50 -7.91
N ASN A 171 -32.83 8.93 -8.72
CA ASN A 171 -31.79 9.70 -9.41
C ASN A 171 -32.20 10.14 -10.82
N GLU A 172 -33.19 9.49 -11.44
CA GLU A 172 -33.72 9.91 -12.76
C GLU A 172 -34.82 10.98 -12.66
N MET A 173 -35.29 11.31 -11.44
CA MET A 173 -36.34 12.32 -11.20
C MET A 173 -35.87 13.61 -10.54
N ILE A 174 -34.57 13.83 -10.35
CA ILE A 174 -34.05 15.13 -9.89
C ILE A 174 -33.78 16.00 -11.12
N ASP A 175 -34.85 16.43 -11.80
CA ASP A 175 -34.81 17.57 -12.73
C ASP A 175 -36.22 18.01 -13.20
N MET A 176 -37.30 17.83 -12.40
CA MET A 176 -38.57 18.52 -12.67
C MET A 176 -39.37 18.85 -11.40
N GLU A 177 -39.43 20.17 -11.15
CA GLU A 177 -40.53 20.99 -10.61
C GLU A 177 -41.03 20.84 -9.14
N ASP A 178 -41.21 22.04 -8.58
CA ASP A 178 -41.74 22.39 -7.26
C ASP A 178 -43.24 22.05 -7.08
N ASP A 179 -43.67 22.20 -5.83
CA ASP A 179 -45.03 22.34 -5.30
C ASP A 179 -45.78 21.08 -4.85
N ASP A 180 -45.68 20.89 -3.52
CA ASP A 180 -46.73 20.56 -2.54
C ASP A 180 -47.41 19.18 -2.50
N GLU A 181 -47.53 18.72 -1.24
CA GLU A 181 -48.26 17.56 -0.71
C GLU A 181 -47.55 16.18 -0.75
N GLN A 182 -46.77 15.90 0.30
CA GLN A 182 -46.44 14.53 0.72
C GLN A 182 -46.76 14.33 2.20
N ASP A 183 -47.92 13.71 2.44
CA ASP A 183 -48.14 12.85 3.59
C ASP A 183 -47.45 11.49 3.35
N GLU A 184 -46.85 10.98 4.43
CA GLU A 184 -46.45 9.58 4.67
C GLU A 184 -45.31 8.95 3.84
N LEU A 185 -44.06 9.13 4.30
CA LEU A 185 -43.10 8.03 4.50
C LEU A 185 -41.90 8.47 5.36
N ASN A 186 -42.16 8.59 6.67
CA ASN A 186 -41.11 8.64 7.69
C ASN A 186 -40.40 7.27 7.79
N ILE A 187 -39.34 7.06 7.02
CA ILE A 187 -38.30 6.08 7.37
C ILE A 187 -37.10 6.86 7.89
N LEU A 188 -36.94 6.79 9.20
CA LEU A 188 -35.85 7.37 9.98
C LEU A 188 -34.49 6.99 9.39
N THR A 189 -33.80 8.00 8.87
CA THR A 189 -32.36 7.97 8.58
C THR A 189 -31.58 7.98 9.89
N THR A 190 -31.32 6.80 10.47
CA THR A 190 -30.27 6.67 11.47
C THR A 190 -28.92 6.87 10.78
N GLY A 191 -28.24 7.97 11.11
CA GLY A 191 -26.90 8.26 10.66
C GLY A 191 -25.93 7.19 11.14
N ASP A 192 -25.39 6.41 10.20
CA ASP A 192 -24.03 5.82 10.22
C ASP A 192 -23.71 4.97 8.97
N HIS A 193 -24.34 5.22 7.81
CA HIS A 193 -23.99 4.52 6.56
C HIS A 193 -23.71 5.49 5.40
N PHE A 194 -22.52 6.08 5.43
CA PHE A 194 -21.86 6.56 4.21
C PHE A 194 -21.33 5.35 3.42
N ASN A 195 -22.22 4.60 2.77
CA ASN A 195 -21.82 3.59 1.80
C ASN A 195 -21.52 4.27 0.47
N TYR A 196 -20.28 4.12 -0.01
CA TYR A 196 -19.85 4.63 -1.31
C TYR A 196 -20.84 4.20 -2.40
N LEU A 197 -21.42 5.18 -3.09
CA LEU A 197 -22.46 5.08 -4.11
C LEU A 197 -22.04 4.34 -5.42
N HIS A 198 -20.99 3.51 -5.42
CA HIS A 198 -20.30 3.06 -6.64
C HIS A 198 -19.89 1.59 -6.74
N SER A 199 -20.35 0.69 -5.86
CA SER A 199 -20.24 -0.75 -6.12
C SER A 199 -21.62 -1.38 -6.21
N GLU A 200 -22.27 -1.25 -7.36
CA GLU A 200 -22.99 -2.43 -7.85
C GLU A 200 -21.94 -3.56 -7.85
N ASP A 201 -22.13 -4.60 -7.04
CA ASP A 201 -21.18 -5.71 -6.91
C ASP A 201 -21.11 -6.46 -8.25
N PHE A 202 -20.21 -6.00 -9.11
CA PHE A 202 -19.86 -6.68 -10.35
C PHE A 202 -18.74 -7.67 -10.07
N ILE A 203 -18.99 -8.95 -10.35
CA ILE A 203 -17.97 -9.99 -10.31
C ILE A 203 -17.31 -10.10 -11.68
N ASP A 204 -15.98 -10.16 -11.71
CA ASP A 204 -15.22 -10.46 -12.91
C ASP A 204 -15.46 -11.93 -13.34
N PHE A 205 -15.93 -12.12 -14.57
CA PHE A 205 -16.29 -13.41 -15.14
C PHE A 205 -15.53 -13.67 -16.43
N ASN A 206 -14.79 -14.78 -16.49
CA ASN A 206 -14.14 -15.27 -17.70
C ASN A 206 -14.83 -16.53 -18.19
N SER A 207 -15.39 -16.52 -19.39
CA SER A 207 -16.01 -17.69 -20.01
C SER A 207 -14.93 -18.72 -20.39
N THR A 208 -15.01 -19.95 -19.87
CA THR A 208 -14.04 -21.02 -20.15
C THR A 208 -14.44 -21.94 -21.29
N GLY A 209 -15.72 -22.00 -21.63
CA GLY A 209 -16.25 -22.82 -22.71
C GLY A 209 -15.95 -22.28 -24.11
N ILE A 210 -16.65 -22.82 -25.11
CA ILE A 210 -16.62 -22.26 -26.48
C ILE A 210 -17.41 -20.95 -26.49
N ILE A 211 -18.64 -21.00 -25.96
CA ILE A 211 -19.50 -19.83 -25.77
C ILE A 211 -20.21 -19.90 -24.42
N THR A 212 -20.60 -18.74 -23.94
CA THR A 212 -21.55 -18.54 -22.83
C THR A 212 -22.74 -17.74 -23.35
N ILE A 213 -23.95 -18.18 -23.02
CA ILE A 213 -25.19 -17.55 -23.43
C ILE A 213 -25.93 -17.01 -22.22
N PHE A 214 -26.41 -15.78 -22.33
CA PHE A 214 -27.27 -15.14 -21.36
C PHE A 214 -28.65 -14.94 -21.99
N PRO A 215 -29.75 -15.44 -21.38
CA PRO A 215 -31.10 -15.31 -21.91
C PRO A 215 -31.59 -13.86 -21.97
N ARG A 216 -30.99 -12.97 -21.16
CA ARG A 216 -31.29 -11.53 -21.11
C ARG A 216 -29.99 -10.73 -21.05
N ALA A 217 -29.80 -9.79 -21.96
CA ALA A 217 -28.61 -8.94 -22.02
C ALA A 217 -28.72 -7.72 -21.08
N THR A 218 -28.91 -7.95 -19.78
CA THR A 218 -29.03 -6.90 -18.74
C THR A 218 -28.15 -7.21 -17.54
N GLY A 219 -27.55 -6.18 -16.92
CA GLY A 219 -26.68 -6.38 -15.76
C GLY A 219 -25.32 -6.97 -16.09
N ILE A 220 -24.87 -6.79 -17.33
CA ILE A 220 -23.60 -7.32 -17.84
C ILE A 220 -22.77 -6.14 -18.34
N LYS A 221 -21.48 -6.12 -17.97
CA LYS A 221 -20.49 -5.20 -18.51
C LYS A 221 -19.47 -5.97 -19.33
N TYR A 222 -19.09 -5.42 -20.48
CA TYR A 222 -18.10 -6.02 -21.37
C TYR A 222 -17.01 -5.00 -21.72
N LYS A 223 -15.94 -5.48 -22.35
CA LYS A 223 -14.90 -4.63 -22.91
C LYS A 223 -15.03 -4.58 -24.43
N PRO A 224 -15.10 -3.38 -25.03
CA PRO A 224 -15.17 -3.27 -26.48
C PRO A 224 -13.87 -3.79 -27.12
N ALA A 225 -14.00 -4.41 -28.29
CA ALA A 225 -12.90 -4.94 -29.09
C ALA A 225 -12.13 -3.83 -29.84
N THR A 226 -11.75 -2.77 -29.14
CA THR A 226 -10.96 -1.66 -29.69
C THR A 226 -9.51 -1.79 -29.27
N SER A 227 -8.59 -1.64 -30.24
CA SER A 227 -7.14 -1.75 -30.05
C SER A 227 -6.50 -0.56 -29.32
N SER A 228 -7.27 0.45 -28.93
CA SER A 228 -6.79 1.63 -28.20
C SER A 228 -6.79 1.36 -26.68
N MET A 229 -5.67 1.63 -26.01
CA MET A 229 -5.57 1.52 -24.54
C MET A 229 -6.48 2.52 -23.80
N SER A 230 -6.93 3.59 -24.48
CA SER A 230 -7.85 4.61 -23.94
C SER A 230 -9.30 4.14 -23.87
N ASP A 231 -9.72 3.20 -24.73
CA ASP A 231 -11.12 2.74 -24.82
C ASP A 231 -11.34 1.42 -24.06
N ASN A 232 -10.36 0.93 -23.29
CA ASN A 232 -10.47 -0.25 -22.42
C ASN A 232 -11.27 0.06 -21.14
N ILE A 233 -12.45 0.65 -21.34
CA ILE A 233 -13.41 1.04 -20.32
C ILE A 233 -14.52 -0.03 -20.33
N TRP A 234 -15.02 -0.36 -19.15
CA TRP A 234 -16.15 -1.26 -18.99
C TRP A 234 -17.44 -0.59 -19.48
N ILE A 235 -18.15 -1.21 -20.41
CA ILE A 235 -19.41 -0.70 -20.98
C ILE A 235 -20.56 -1.61 -20.53
N SER A 236 -21.62 -1.02 -19.97
CA SER A 236 -22.83 -1.74 -19.58
C SER A 236 -23.68 -2.10 -20.80
N ILE A 237 -24.23 -3.32 -20.80
CA ILE A 237 -25.19 -3.83 -21.78
C ILE A 237 -26.57 -3.83 -21.12
N GLU A 238 -27.52 -3.12 -21.71
CA GLU A 238 -28.91 -3.03 -21.25
C GLU A 238 -29.89 -3.20 -22.42
N GLU A 239 -29.94 -4.41 -22.97
CA GLU A 239 -30.79 -4.77 -24.10
C GLU A 239 -31.69 -5.96 -23.70
N PRO A 240 -32.78 -5.72 -22.94
CA PRO A 240 -33.60 -6.79 -22.34
C PRO A 240 -34.28 -7.71 -23.36
N ASP A 241 -34.50 -7.22 -24.58
CA ASP A 241 -35.15 -7.95 -25.67
C ASP A 241 -34.18 -8.91 -26.39
N CYS A 242 -32.88 -8.82 -26.11
CA CYS A 242 -31.85 -9.60 -26.78
C CYS A 242 -31.26 -10.69 -25.88
N VAL A 243 -30.87 -11.81 -26.51
CA VAL A 243 -30.03 -12.84 -25.90
C VAL A 243 -28.57 -12.45 -26.15
N LEU A 244 -27.71 -12.53 -25.14
CA LEU A 244 -26.29 -12.23 -25.29
C LEU A 244 -25.51 -13.52 -25.53
N ILE A 245 -24.63 -13.53 -26.53
CA ILE A 245 -23.67 -14.60 -26.79
C ILE A 245 -22.28 -14.02 -26.60
N HIS A 246 -21.47 -14.67 -25.77
CA HIS A 246 -20.08 -14.28 -25.53
C HIS A 246 -19.16 -15.49 -25.71
N THR A 247 -18.06 -15.33 -26.43
CA THR A 247 -17.10 -16.42 -26.67
C THR A 247 -16.21 -16.66 -25.46
N GLY A 248 -15.77 -17.91 -25.26
CA GLY A 248 -14.88 -18.26 -24.17
C GLY A 248 -13.43 -18.49 -24.59
N VAL A 249 -12.59 -18.71 -23.58
CA VAL A 249 -11.14 -18.89 -23.69
C VAL A 249 -10.80 -20.11 -24.53
N LEU A 250 -11.62 -21.16 -24.49
CA LEU A 250 -11.37 -22.37 -25.27
C LEU A 250 -11.41 -22.10 -26.78
N LEU A 251 -12.38 -21.31 -27.24
CA LEU A 251 -12.48 -20.93 -28.66
C LEU A 251 -11.27 -20.06 -29.07
N ALA A 252 -10.87 -19.11 -28.23
CA ALA A 252 -9.69 -18.29 -28.48
C ALA A 252 -8.41 -19.13 -28.59
N LYS A 253 -8.21 -20.11 -27.69
CA LYS A 253 -7.07 -21.04 -27.76
C LYS A 253 -7.07 -21.88 -29.03
N TRP A 254 -8.20 -22.48 -29.41
CA TRP A 254 -8.31 -23.31 -30.62
C TRP A 254 -8.26 -22.53 -31.93
N SER A 255 -8.54 -21.24 -31.89
CA SER A 255 -8.42 -20.37 -33.06
C SER A 255 -6.97 -20.06 -33.47
N ASN A 256 -5.98 -20.43 -32.64
CA ASN A 256 -4.55 -20.13 -32.85
C ASN A 256 -4.27 -18.63 -33.14
N GLY A 257 -4.97 -17.75 -32.44
CA GLY A 257 -4.79 -16.29 -32.53
C GLY A 257 -5.66 -15.58 -33.57
N LEU A 258 -6.54 -16.29 -34.28
CA LEU A 258 -7.54 -15.66 -35.16
C LEU A 258 -8.67 -14.98 -34.38
N HIS A 259 -8.95 -15.46 -33.16
CA HIS A 259 -9.99 -14.95 -32.28
C HIS A 259 -9.41 -14.65 -30.88
N GLN A 260 -9.92 -13.60 -30.24
CA GLN A 260 -9.60 -13.22 -28.87
C GLN A 260 -10.89 -13.01 -28.10
N THR A 261 -10.90 -13.36 -26.82
CA THR A 261 -12.02 -13.15 -25.90
C THR A 261 -11.60 -12.18 -24.79
N SER A 262 -12.56 -11.41 -24.26
CA SER A 262 -12.37 -10.46 -23.17
C SER A 262 -13.15 -10.87 -21.90
N PRO A 263 -12.73 -10.40 -20.72
CA PRO A 263 -13.48 -10.63 -19.49
C PRO A 263 -14.83 -9.89 -19.49
N LEU A 264 -15.84 -10.49 -18.86
CA LEU A 264 -17.12 -9.87 -18.55
C LEU A 264 -17.20 -9.48 -17.07
N LYS A 265 -18.16 -8.62 -16.74
CA LYS A 265 -18.54 -8.25 -15.38
C LYS A 265 -20.03 -8.50 -15.19
N LEU A 266 -20.41 -9.28 -14.19
CA LEU A 266 -21.80 -9.67 -13.94
C LEU A 266 -22.33 -9.02 -12.66
N ALA A 267 -23.49 -8.39 -12.73
CA ALA A 267 -24.20 -7.86 -11.58
C ALA A 267 -24.91 -9.01 -10.83
N THR A 268 -24.42 -9.35 -9.64
CA THR A 268 -24.97 -10.45 -8.82
C THR A 268 -26.41 -10.21 -8.37
N HIS A 269 -26.75 -8.95 -8.09
CA HIS A 269 -28.07 -8.52 -7.60
C HIS A 269 -29.17 -8.55 -8.67
N ARG A 270 -28.83 -8.63 -9.97
CA ARG A 270 -29.82 -8.61 -11.07
C ARG A 270 -30.27 -10.01 -11.51
N ASN A 271 -30.07 -11.03 -10.68
CA ASN A 271 -30.43 -12.43 -10.95
C ASN A 271 -29.94 -12.94 -12.31
N VAL A 272 -28.67 -12.68 -12.62
CA VAL A 272 -28.08 -13.08 -13.91
C VAL A 272 -28.06 -14.60 -14.02
N ILE A 273 -28.50 -15.12 -15.16
CA ILE A 273 -28.42 -16.55 -15.49
C ILE A 273 -27.57 -16.69 -16.73
N HIS A 274 -26.69 -17.69 -16.75
CA HIS A 274 -25.90 -17.99 -17.93
C HIS A 274 -25.69 -19.48 -18.13
N CYS A 275 -25.54 -19.87 -19.39
CA CYS A 275 -25.24 -21.24 -19.80
C CYS A 275 -23.96 -21.26 -20.63
N THR A 276 -22.93 -21.92 -20.09
CA THR A 276 -21.63 -22.11 -20.74
C THR A 276 -21.61 -23.48 -21.40
N ILE A 277 -21.18 -23.55 -22.65
CA ILE A 277 -21.15 -24.79 -23.42
C ILE A 277 -19.71 -25.09 -23.84
N ALA A 278 -19.31 -26.35 -23.64
CA ALA A 278 -18.01 -26.86 -23.97
C ALA A 278 -18.12 -28.29 -24.53
N PRO A 279 -17.06 -28.79 -25.19
CA PRO A 279 -16.92 -30.22 -25.47
C PRO A 279 -16.75 -31.03 -24.17
N PRO A 280 -16.73 -32.38 -24.25
CA PRO A 280 -16.54 -33.22 -23.07
C PRO A 280 -15.30 -32.83 -22.27
N LEU A 281 -15.39 -32.86 -20.93
CA LEU A 281 -14.35 -32.31 -20.05
C LEU A 281 -12.98 -33.01 -20.16
N ASN A 282 -12.95 -34.27 -20.61
CA ASN A 282 -11.72 -35.03 -20.85
C ASN A 282 -11.00 -34.67 -22.16
N THR A 283 -11.60 -33.81 -22.99
CA THR A 283 -10.97 -33.37 -24.24
C THR A 283 -9.66 -32.66 -23.91
N LYS A 284 -8.59 -33.03 -24.63
CA LYS A 284 -7.27 -32.44 -24.45
C LYS A 284 -7.22 -31.07 -25.13
N LEU A 285 -6.61 -30.10 -24.47
CA LEU A 285 -6.27 -28.82 -25.09
C LEU A 285 -5.11 -29.07 -26.09
N SER A 286 -5.27 -28.62 -27.33
CA SER A 286 -4.25 -28.79 -28.37
C SER A 286 -3.11 -27.79 -28.17
N GLY A 287 -1.86 -28.26 -28.15
CA GLY A 287 -0.63 -27.45 -28.27
C GLY A 287 0.42 -27.65 -27.17
N ASN A 288 1.56 -28.25 -27.55
CA ASN A 288 2.94 -28.15 -27.04
C ASN A 288 3.30 -28.19 -25.53
N ASP A 289 2.37 -28.07 -24.60
CA ASP A 289 2.68 -28.21 -23.19
C ASP A 289 2.74 -29.71 -22.85
N GLY A 290 3.90 -30.16 -22.37
CA GLY A 290 4.22 -31.57 -22.10
C GLY A 290 3.39 -32.24 -21.00
N GLU A 291 2.29 -31.63 -20.56
CA GLU A 291 1.38 -32.13 -19.55
C GLU A 291 -0.03 -32.32 -20.12
N HIS A 292 -0.75 -33.33 -19.64
CA HIS A 292 -2.12 -33.63 -20.02
C HIS A 292 -3.10 -32.55 -19.53
N HIS A 293 -3.05 -31.35 -20.11
CA HIS A 293 -3.97 -30.26 -19.79
C HIS A 293 -5.32 -30.50 -20.47
N THR A 294 -6.33 -30.79 -19.68
CA THR A 294 -7.71 -31.06 -20.12
C THR A 294 -8.61 -29.85 -19.91
N ILE A 295 -9.78 -29.83 -20.57
CA ILE A 295 -10.80 -28.79 -20.35
C ILE A 295 -11.23 -28.76 -18.87
N SER A 296 -11.26 -29.91 -18.20
CA SER A 296 -11.57 -29.99 -16.76
C SER A 296 -10.65 -29.12 -15.90
N ASN A 297 -9.35 -29.06 -16.20
CA ASN A 297 -8.40 -28.27 -15.42
C ASN A 297 -8.69 -26.78 -15.58
N LEU A 298 -8.95 -26.35 -16.82
CA LEU A 298 -9.29 -24.96 -17.13
C LEU A 298 -10.60 -24.53 -16.46
N LEU A 299 -11.61 -25.40 -16.45
CA LEU A 299 -12.86 -25.17 -15.74
C LEU A 299 -12.63 -25.09 -14.22
N LEU A 300 -11.84 -26.01 -13.66
CA LEU A 300 -11.53 -26.04 -12.24
C LEU A 300 -10.83 -24.76 -11.79
N ASP A 301 -9.82 -24.29 -12.54
CA ASP A 301 -9.09 -23.06 -12.24
C ASP A 301 -10.03 -21.85 -12.19
N GLN A 302 -10.95 -21.74 -13.16
CA GLN A 302 -11.96 -20.68 -13.18
C GLN A 302 -12.90 -20.77 -11.98
N GLN A 303 -13.41 -21.96 -11.66
CA GLN A 303 -14.32 -22.17 -10.54
C GLN A 303 -13.65 -21.85 -9.20
N MET A 304 -12.37 -22.19 -9.04
CA MET A 304 -11.59 -21.84 -7.84
C MET A 304 -11.41 -20.33 -7.67
N ILE A 305 -11.23 -19.58 -8.76
CA ILE A 305 -11.14 -18.12 -8.75
C ILE A 305 -12.49 -17.47 -8.43
N GLN A 306 -13.58 -17.98 -9.02
CA GLN A 306 -14.93 -17.43 -8.83
C GLN A 306 -15.50 -17.73 -7.45
N LEU A 307 -15.26 -18.93 -6.92
CA LEU A 307 -15.80 -19.41 -5.65
C LEU A 307 -14.68 -19.87 -4.71
N PRO A 308 -13.86 -18.93 -4.19
CA PRO A 308 -12.70 -19.27 -3.36
C PRO A 308 -13.08 -19.91 -2.01
N GLN A 309 -14.33 -19.75 -1.56
CA GLN A 309 -14.82 -20.34 -0.30
C GLN A 309 -14.96 -21.86 -0.43
N VAL A 310 -15.55 -22.33 -1.52
CA VAL A 310 -15.71 -23.75 -1.85
C VAL A 310 -14.34 -24.39 -2.09
N ALA A 311 -13.50 -23.69 -2.86
CA ALA A 311 -12.16 -24.17 -3.16
C ALA A 311 -11.29 -24.29 -1.90
N LYS A 312 -11.44 -23.43 -0.88
CA LYS A 312 -10.76 -23.62 0.42
C LYS A 312 -11.21 -24.90 1.13
N GLN A 313 -12.45 -25.33 0.95
CA GLN A 313 -13.00 -26.53 1.62
C GLN A 313 -12.56 -27.83 0.93
N PHE A 314 -12.60 -27.87 -0.40
CA PHE A 314 -12.36 -29.10 -1.17
C PHE A 314 -10.99 -29.15 -1.87
N TYR A 315 -10.43 -28.01 -2.28
CA TYR A 315 -9.21 -27.89 -3.11
C TYR A 315 -8.23 -26.86 -2.52
N SER A 316 -7.97 -26.93 -1.21
CA SER A 316 -7.16 -25.90 -0.53
C SER A 316 -5.76 -25.76 -1.13
N ARG A 317 -5.15 -26.88 -1.52
CA ARG A 317 -3.82 -26.92 -2.11
C ARG A 317 -3.79 -26.24 -3.48
N ASP A 318 -4.72 -26.57 -4.36
CA ASP A 318 -4.74 -26.04 -5.74
C ASP A 318 -5.09 -24.55 -5.75
N LEU A 319 -5.98 -24.10 -4.86
CA LEU A 319 -6.26 -22.69 -4.64
C LEU A 319 -5.00 -21.92 -4.19
N ASP A 320 -4.23 -22.48 -3.25
CA ASP A 320 -3.00 -21.84 -2.78
C ASP A 320 -1.93 -21.79 -3.88
N ILE A 321 -1.86 -22.81 -4.76
CA ILE A 321 -1.00 -22.79 -5.95
C ILE A 321 -1.43 -21.68 -6.90
N LEU A 322 -2.71 -21.59 -7.25
CA LEU A 322 -3.22 -20.55 -8.16
C LEU A 322 -2.98 -19.14 -7.63
N LYS A 323 -3.19 -18.92 -6.34
CA LYS A 323 -2.88 -17.63 -5.69
C LYS A 323 -1.39 -17.32 -5.73
N LEU A 324 -0.55 -18.33 -5.53
CA LEU A 324 0.89 -18.17 -5.59
C LEU A 324 1.35 -17.84 -7.02
N GLU A 325 0.78 -18.49 -8.04
CA GLU A 325 1.03 -18.19 -9.45
C GLU A 325 0.61 -16.76 -9.82
N GLU A 326 -0.57 -16.31 -9.35
CA GLU A 326 -1.01 -14.93 -9.53
C GLU A 326 -0.07 -13.93 -8.86
N ASN A 327 0.35 -14.21 -7.62
CA ASN A 327 1.30 -13.38 -6.88
C ASN A 327 2.66 -13.32 -7.59
N ILE A 328 3.18 -14.44 -8.09
CA ILE A 328 4.45 -14.48 -8.83
C ILE A 328 4.35 -13.73 -10.15
N ARG A 329 3.24 -13.85 -10.89
CA ARG A 329 3.00 -13.04 -12.08
C ARG A 329 3.01 -11.55 -11.73
N PHE A 330 2.39 -11.17 -10.63
CA PHE A 330 2.44 -9.80 -10.11
C PHE A 330 3.87 -9.36 -9.77
N TYR A 331 4.68 -10.19 -9.11
CA TYR A 331 6.08 -9.85 -8.81
C TYR A 331 6.96 -9.75 -10.08
N LYS A 332 6.70 -10.55 -11.12
CA LYS A 332 7.33 -10.42 -12.45
C LYS A 332 6.97 -9.08 -13.10
N GLU A 333 5.71 -8.65 -13.02
CA GLU A 333 5.28 -7.33 -13.50
C GLU A 333 5.87 -6.19 -12.67
N LEU A 334 5.88 -6.33 -11.33
CA LEU A 334 6.48 -5.37 -10.41
C LEU A 334 7.96 -5.16 -10.71
N PHE A 335 8.72 -6.23 -10.93
CA PHE A 335 10.14 -6.15 -11.29
C PHE A 335 10.36 -5.42 -12.62
N ASN A 336 9.52 -5.69 -13.63
CA ASN A 336 9.59 -5.01 -14.93
C ASN A 336 9.33 -3.51 -14.81
N VAL A 337 8.33 -3.11 -14.02
CA VAL A 337 8.01 -1.71 -13.77
C VAL A 337 9.09 -1.04 -12.92
N SER A 338 9.59 -1.70 -11.88
CA SER A 338 10.65 -1.16 -11.01
C SER A 338 11.95 -0.92 -11.77
N GLU A 339 12.38 -1.84 -12.63
CA GLU A 339 13.54 -1.62 -13.51
C GLU A 339 13.33 -0.42 -14.45
N THR A 340 12.11 -0.23 -14.98
CA THR A 340 11.78 0.91 -15.84
C THR A 340 11.81 2.23 -15.07
N VAL A 341 11.23 2.27 -13.88
CA VAL A 341 11.23 3.47 -13.03
C VAL A 341 12.63 3.80 -12.51
N LEU A 342 13.38 2.79 -12.06
CA LEU A 342 14.76 2.97 -11.59
C LEU A 342 15.68 3.43 -12.73
N SER A 343 15.56 2.87 -13.93
CA SER A 343 16.34 3.32 -15.09
C SER A 343 16.01 4.76 -15.48
N LEU A 344 14.72 5.14 -15.55
CA LEU A 344 14.30 6.52 -15.77
C LEU A 344 14.85 7.46 -14.69
N TYR A 345 14.79 7.05 -13.42
CA TYR A 345 15.31 7.83 -12.31
C TYR A 345 16.83 8.03 -12.42
N MET A 346 17.59 6.97 -12.71
CA MET A 346 19.05 7.02 -12.88
C MET A 346 19.47 7.84 -14.11
N MET A 347 18.68 7.84 -15.19
CA MET A 347 18.92 8.69 -16.36
C MET A 347 18.62 10.16 -16.07
N SER A 348 17.59 10.45 -15.28
CA SER A 348 17.15 11.81 -14.96
C SER A 348 18.08 12.54 -13.98
N ARG A 349 18.81 11.81 -13.11
CA ARG A 349 19.66 12.40 -12.07
C ARG A 349 21.14 12.15 -12.33
N SER A 350 21.92 13.24 -12.36
CA SER A 350 23.38 13.21 -12.58
C SER A 350 24.19 12.67 -11.38
N THR A 351 23.60 12.64 -10.18
CA THR A 351 24.29 12.22 -8.95
C THR A 351 24.22 10.71 -8.75
N LYS A 352 25.14 9.96 -9.37
CA LYS A 352 25.27 8.49 -9.22
C LYS A 352 25.48 8.00 -7.77
N ASN A 353 25.88 8.88 -6.85
CA ASN A 353 26.26 8.48 -5.49
C ASN A 353 25.07 8.34 -4.52
N ASN A 354 23.95 9.02 -4.75
CA ASN A 354 22.81 8.94 -3.84
C ASN A 354 21.77 7.96 -4.40
N PRO A 355 21.61 6.78 -3.79
CA PRO A 355 20.57 5.84 -4.20
C PRO A 355 19.17 6.44 -3.93
N PRO A 356 18.18 6.21 -4.81
CA PRO A 356 16.80 6.59 -4.53
C PRO A 356 16.28 5.90 -3.28
N GLU A 357 15.65 6.68 -2.40
CA GLU A 357 14.80 6.15 -1.32
C GLU A 357 13.56 5.49 -1.92
N ILE A 358 13.16 4.34 -1.36
CA ILE A 358 12.02 3.55 -1.86
C ILE A 358 10.76 4.39 -1.86
N GLN A 359 10.52 5.18 -0.81
CA GLN A 359 9.35 6.02 -0.64
C GLN A 359 9.12 7.01 -1.78
N ASN A 360 10.20 7.48 -2.41
CA ASN A 360 10.10 8.40 -3.56
C ASN A 360 9.71 7.66 -4.85
N LEU A 361 10.00 6.36 -4.94
CA LEU A 361 9.68 5.52 -6.10
C LEU A 361 8.28 4.90 -6.01
N LEU A 362 7.79 4.62 -4.79
CA LEU A 362 6.50 3.96 -4.55
C LEU A 362 5.33 4.63 -5.29
N PRO A 363 5.14 5.97 -5.28
CA PRO A 363 4.01 6.58 -5.97
C PRO A 363 4.06 6.36 -7.48
N GLN A 364 5.25 6.46 -8.08
CA GLN A 364 5.42 6.28 -9.52
C GLN A 364 5.16 4.82 -9.93
N ILE A 365 5.69 3.87 -9.16
CA ILE A 365 5.50 2.43 -9.41
C ILE A 365 4.03 2.04 -9.18
N SER A 366 3.41 2.56 -8.12
CA SER A 366 1.99 2.34 -7.82
C SER A 366 1.07 2.90 -8.92
N ASN A 367 1.37 4.07 -9.47
CA ASN A 367 0.64 4.64 -10.60
C ASN A 367 0.77 3.81 -11.87
N MET A 368 1.96 3.28 -12.16
CA MET A 368 2.17 2.42 -13.34
C MET A 368 1.47 1.06 -13.21
N LEU A 369 1.40 0.49 -12.00
CA LEU A 369 0.73 -0.79 -11.73
C LEU A 369 -0.77 -0.66 -11.41
N LYS A 370 -1.26 0.55 -11.14
CA LYS A 370 -2.62 0.82 -10.63
C LYS A 370 -3.00 -0.02 -9.39
N LYS A 371 -1.99 -0.38 -8.58
CA LYS A 371 -2.12 -1.14 -7.33
C LYS A 371 -1.29 -0.46 -6.24
N LYS A 372 -1.72 -0.56 -4.99
CA LYS A 372 -0.94 -0.05 -3.84
C LYS A 372 0.30 -0.94 -3.68
N ILE A 373 1.48 -0.32 -3.64
CA ILE A 373 2.76 -1.00 -3.47
C ILE A 373 3.39 -0.53 -2.16
N ASP A 374 3.74 -1.50 -1.31
CA ASP A 374 4.38 -1.25 -0.02
C ASP A 374 5.88 -1.62 -0.09
N GLU A 375 6.69 -1.11 0.85
CA GLU A 375 8.13 -1.40 0.91
C GLU A 375 8.42 -2.90 1.09
N GLU A 376 7.53 -3.63 1.77
CA GLU A 376 7.63 -5.08 1.97
C GLU A 376 7.66 -5.85 0.64
N MET A 377 6.95 -5.36 -0.39
CA MET A 377 6.94 -6.00 -1.71
C MET A 377 8.33 -5.99 -2.37
N PHE A 378 9.16 -4.97 -2.13
CA PHE A 378 10.55 -4.94 -2.60
C PHE A 378 11.42 -5.94 -1.84
N LEU A 379 11.16 -6.16 -0.56
CA LEU A 379 11.85 -7.17 0.24
C LEU A 379 11.50 -8.59 -0.22
N LYS A 380 10.30 -8.81 -0.78
CA LYS A 380 9.90 -10.07 -1.41
C LYS A 380 10.60 -10.32 -2.74
N LEU A 381 10.85 -9.27 -3.54
CA LEU A 381 11.68 -9.39 -4.75
C LEU A 381 13.09 -9.90 -4.42
N LEU A 382 13.68 -9.43 -3.32
CA LEU A 382 14.97 -9.90 -2.83
C LEU A 382 14.94 -11.37 -2.36
N THR A 383 13.79 -11.89 -1.96
CA THR A 383 13.64 -13.31 -1.58
C THR A 383 13.76 -14.21 -2.81
N ILE A 384 13.14 -13.79 -3.93
CA ILE A 384 13.23 -14.52 -5.20
C ILE A 384 14.65 -14.44 -5.74
N TRP A 385 15.21 -13.22 -5.79
CA TRP A 385 16.56 -12.98 -6.29
C TRP A 385 17.32 -12.01 -5.37
N PRO A 386 18.19 -12.53 -4.49
CA PRO A 386 18.92 -11.71 -3.52
C PRO A 386 19.83 -10.65 -4.15
N GLU A 387 20.35 -10.93 -5.36
CA GLU A 387 21.25 -10.04 -6.09
C GLU A 387 20.52 -9.06 -7.02
N CYS A 388 19.18 -9.08 -6.99
CA CYS A 388 18.35 -8.21 -7.81
C CYS A 388 18.63 -6.73 -7.53
N TYR A 389 18.64 -6.33 -6.26
CA TYR A 389 18.86 -4.95 -5.85
C TYR A 389 19.81 -4.88 -4.66
N ILE A 390 20.63 -3.83 -4.62
CA ILE A 390 21.38 -3.46 -3.42
C ILE A 390 20.45 -2.56 -2.60
N VAL A 391 19.93 -3.09 -1.49
CA VAL A 391 19.07 -2.35 -0.58
C VAL A 391 19.86 -1.94 0.66
N GLU A 392 19.99 -0.64 0.87
CA GLU A 392 20.73 -0.05 1.99
C GLU A 392 19.82 0.88 2.78
N ALA A 393 19.87 0.80 4.11
CA ALA A 393 19.22 1.79 4.97
C ALA A 393 20.11 3.05 5.08
N ASN A 394 19.53 4.21 4.77
CA ASN A 394 20.17 5.51 4.90
C ASN A 394 20.35 5.89 6.39
N ILE A 395 21.05 7.00 6.67
CA ILE A 395 21.27 7.54 8.03
C ILE A 395 19.94 7.84 8.75
N ARG A 396 18.88 8.11 7.98
CA ARG A 396 17.50 8.33 8.45
C ARG A 396 16.71 7.04 8.65
N PHE A 397 17.34 5.87 8.48
CA PHE A 397 16.70 4.55 8.47
C PHE A 397 15.69 4.31 7.34
N GLU A 398 15.67 5.16 6.32
CA GLU A 398 14.89 4.93 5.10
C GLU A 398 15.62 3.96 4.18
N LEU A 399 14.88 3.00 3.60
CA LEU A 399 15.43 2.06 2.65
C LEU A 399 15.69 2.76 1.32
N SER A 400 16.88 2.52 0.77
CA SER A 400 17.29 3.01 -0.54
C SER A 400 17.66 1.84 -1.44
N ILE A 401 17.24 1.91 -2.71
CA ILE A 401 17.47 0.85 -3.71
C ILE A 401 18.52 1.32 -4.70
N ARG A 402 19.49 0.46 -5.01
CA ARG A 402 20.44 0.66 -6.09
C ARG A 402 20.51 -0.57 -6.99
N LEU A 403 20.68 -0.32 -8.29
CA LEU A 403 21.06 -1.39 -9.23
C LEU A 403 22.45 -1.92 -8.88
N PRO A 404 22.68 -3.24 -8.91
CA PRO A 404 24.00 -3.81 -8.75
C PRO A 404 24.99 -3.21 -9.76
N LYS A 405 26.23 -2.99 -9.34
CA LYS A 405 27.29 -2.58 -10.27
C LYS A 405 27.58 -3.78 -11.17
N VAL A 406 27.27 -3.65 -12.45
CA VAL A 406 27.48 -4.73 -13.40
C VAL A 406 28.96 -4.80 -13.76
N ASP A 407 29.59 -5.96 -13.53
CA ASP A 407 30.89 -6.23 -14.12
C ASP A 407 30.73 -6.35 -15.65
N PRO A 408 31.58 -5.70 -16.45
CA PRO A 408 31.41 -5.65 -17.90
C PRO A 408 31.46 -7.03 -18.56
N LEU A 409 32.12 -8.01 -17.93
CA LEU A 409 32.10 -9.40 -18.38
C LEU A 409 30.74 -10.07 -18.12
N HIS A 410 30.11 -9.79 -16.97
CA HIS A 410 28.80 -10.31 -16.62
C HIS A 410 27.73 -9.77 -17.59
N ALA A 411 27.77 -8.48 -17.92
CA ALA A 411 26.87 -7.87 -18.91
C ALA A 411 26.90 -8.52 -20.29
N LEU A 412 28.00 -9.18 -20.66
CA LEU A 412 28.21 -9.85 -21.95
C LEU A 412 27.90 -11.35 -21.89
N THR A 413 27.97 -11.99 -20.73
CA THR A 413 27.78 -13.44 -20.56
C THR A 413 26.39 -13.81 -20.06
N THR A 414 25.70 -12.92 -19.36
CA THR A 414 24.37 -13.19 -18.80
C THR A 414 23.23 -12.74 -19.68
N LYS A 415 22.11 -13.47 -19.56
CA LYS A 415 20.82 -13.11 -20.16
C LYS A 415 20.37 -11.74 -19.62
N SER A 416 19.41 -11.11 -20.29
CA SER A 416 18.77 -9.90 -19.76
C SER A 416 18.29 -10.14 -18.33
N ARG A 417 18.55 -9.21 -17.39
CA ARG A 417 18.10 -9.30 -15.98
C ARG A 417 16.62 -9.63 -15.83
N LYS A 418 15.79 -9.19 -16.80
CA LYS A 418 14.36 -9.54 -16.87
C LYS A 418 14.12 -11.04 -17.03
N LEU A 419 14.89 -11.68 -17.91
CA LEU A 419 14.80 -13.11 -18.15
C LEU A 419 15.33 -13.90 -16.95
N GLU A 420 16.44 -13.45 -16.35
CA GLU A 420 17.01 -14.09 -15.14
C GLU A 420 16.03 -14.05 -13.97
N PHE A 421 15.36 -12.90 -13.74
CA PHE A 421 14.35 -12.82 -12.70
C PHE A 421 13.16 -13.75 -12.97
N ILE A 422 12.74 -13.88 -14.23
CA ILE A 422 11.67 -14.82 -14.60
C ILE A 422 12.10 -16.26 -14.30
N GLU A 423 13.33 -16.65 -14.68
CA GLU A 423 13.88 -17.98 -14.41
C GLU A 423 13.97 -18.27 -12.91
N HIS A 424 14.48 -17.32 -12.10
CA HIS A 424 14.52 -17.47 -10.64
C HIS A 424 13.13 -17.54 -10.01
N ALA A 425 12.17 -16.78 -10.52
CA ALA A 425 10.79 -16.83 -10.07
C ALA A 425 10.12 -18.18 -10.39
N ASP A 426 10.41 -18.76 -11.56
CA ASP A 426 9.90 -20.07 -11.96
C ASP A 426 10.53 -21.20 -11.14
N ILE A 427 11.83 -21.16 -10.88
CA ILE A 427 12.51 -22.10 -9.97
C ILE A 427 11.91 -22.02 -8.57
N TRP A 428 11.72 -20.80 -8.04
CA TRP A 428 11.12 -20.61 -6.71
C TRP A 428 9.68 -21.15 -6.66
N LEU A 429 8.90 -20.98 -7.73
CA LEU A 429 7.55 -21.52 -7.85
C LEU A 429 7.55 -23.07 -7.85
N GLU A 430 8.46 -23.69 -8.59
CA GLU A 430 8.61 -25.15 -8.60
C GLU A 430 9.00 -25.69 -7.22
N GLU A 431 9.95 -25.04 -6.54
CA GLU A 431 10.34 -25.37 -5.17
C GLU A 431 9.16 -25.23 -4.21
N ALA A 432 8.39 -24.15 -4.31
CA ALA A 432 7.21 -23.90 -3.47
C ALA A 432 6.10 -24.94 -3.71
N LYS A 433 5.85 -25.36 -4.96
CA LYS A 433 4.90 -26.44 -5.30
C LYS A 433 5.29 -27.77 -4.65
N ASN A 434 6.59 -28.05 -4.54
CA ASN A 434 7.11 -29.27 -3.93
C ASN A 434 7.06 -29.27 -2.39
N MET A 435 6.77 -28.13 -1.74
CA MET A 435 6.64 -28.06 -0.29
C MET A 435 5.33 -28.72 0.21
N LYS A 436 5.40 -29.30 1.41
CA LYS A 436 4.25 -29.94 2.08
C LYS A 436 3.18 -28.92 2.49
N ASN A 437 3.58 -27.71 2.84
CA ASN A 437 2.69 -26.59 3.12
C ASN A 437 3.05 -25.44 2.19
N ILE A 438 2.10 -25.03 1.36
CA ILE A 438 2.34 -24.01 0.33
C ILE A 438 2.22 -22.63 1.00
N PRO A 439 3.24 -21.77 0.89
CA PRO A 439 3.14 -20.42 1.41
C PRO A 439 2.08 -19.64 0.62
N LYS A 440 1.22 -18.88 1.31
CA LYS A 440 0.19 -18.04 0.68
C LYS A 440 0.76 -16.89 -0.16
N ASP A 441 1.96 -16.43 0.20
CA ASP A 441 2.70 -15.35 -0.46
C ASP A 441 4.20 -15.52 -0.20
N ILE A 442 5.02 -14.82 -0.96
CA ILE A 442 6.48 -14.84 -0.85
C ILE A 442 6.87 -14.20 0.49
N PRO A 443 7.70 -14.86 1.32
CA PRO A 443 8.13 -14.28 2.58
C PRO A 443 9.06 -13.08 2.32
N ALA A 444 8.90 -12.00 3.08
CA ALA A 444 9.76 -10.82 2.95
C ALA A 444 11.14 -11.07 3.56
N THR A 445 12.20 -10.63 2.89
CA THR A 445 13.55 -10.67 3.47
C THR A 445 13.67 -9.72 4.68
N HIS A 446 14.18 -10.22 5.80
CA HIS A 446 14.51 -9.37 6.95
C HIS A 446 15.87 -8.70 6.73
N ILE A 447 15.85 -7.40 6.43
CA ILE A 447 17.08 -6.59 6.45
C ILE A 447 17.45 -6.33 7.91
N SER A 448 18.50 -7.00 8.39
CA SER A 448 19.04 -6.75 9.72
C SER A 448 19.50 -5.29 9.83
N LYS A 449 18.93 -4.54 10.78
CA LYS A 449 19.43 -3.21 11.15
C LYS A 449 20.90 -3.36 11.50
N ARG A 450 21.77 -2.66 10.76
CA ARG A 450 23.23 -2.65 10.93
C ARG A 450 23.61 -2.83 12.41
N ARG A 451 24.07 -4.02 12.79
CA ARG A 451 24.99 -4.15 13.92
C ARG A 451 26.30 -3.55 13.46
N SER A 452 26.72 -2.49 14.15
CA SER A 452 28.08 -1.98 14.06
C SER A 452 29.08 -3.14 14.15
N SER A 453 29.95 -3.23 13.15
CA SER A 453 31.13 -4.10 13.05
C SER A 453 30.94 -5.58 13.36
N GLN A 454 30.89 -6.42 12.32
CA GLN A 454 31.46 -7.77 12.42
C GLN A 454 31.92 -8.29 11.05
N ASN A 455 33.09 -8.91 11.09
CA ASN A 455 33.88 -9.44 9.98
C ASN A 455 33.08 -10.37 9.06
N LEU A 456 33.50 -10.41 7.79
CA LEU A 456 33.21 -11.49 6.86
C LEU A 456 33.47 -12.84 7.56
N GLN A 457 32.42 -13.64 7.73
CA GLN A 457 32.35 -15.09 7.95
C GLN A 457 31.21 -15.42 8.95
N ALA A 458 29.96 -15.26 8.51
CA ALA A 458 28.81 -15.84 9.21
C ALA A 458 27.65 -16.19 8.24
N SER A 459 27.94 -16.43 6.97
CA SER A 459 26.99 -17.01 6.01
C SER A 459 27.14 -18.54 6.01
N LYS A 460 26.89 -19.17 7.15
CA LYS A 460 26.76 -20.63 7.32
C LYS A 460 26.26 -20.83 8.75
N LEU A 461 24.95 -20.75 8.96
CA LEU A 461 24.19 -21.31 10.09
C LEU A 461 22.73 -20.87 9.94
N LEU A 462 22.06 -21.40 8.92
CA LEU A 462 20.60 -21.40 8.81
C LEU A 462 20.16 -22.85 8.60
N HIS A 463 20.22 -23.62 9.68
CA HIS A 463 19.40 -24.80 9.88
C HIS A 463 19.36 -25.14 11.37
N ASN A 464 18.15 -25.34 11.88
CA ASN A 464 17.76 -25.77 13.24
C ASN A 464 17.61 -24.69 14.31
N SER A 465 16.35 -24.32 14.58
CA SER A 465 15.69 -24.38 15.90
C SER A 465 14.31 -23.73 15.73
N GLN A 466 13.21 -24.49 15.63
CA GLN A 466 12.46 -25.05 16.76
C GLN A 466 12.37 -24.07 17.94
N THR A 467 11.20 -23.41 18.04
CA THR A 467 10.44 -23.15 19.27
C THR A 467 11.22 -23.34 20.57
N ILE A 468 11.64 -22.22 21.18
CA ILE A 468 12.05 -22.18 22.58
C ILE A 468 11.16 -21.16 23.31
N ASN A 469 10.69 -21.63 24.46
CA ASN A 469 9.62 -21.14 25.33
C ASN A 469 9.76 -19.69 25.83
N GLU A 470 8.59 -19.09 26.08
CA GLU A 470 8.33 -17.73 26.55
C GLU A 470 8.58 -17.46 28.05
N GLU A 471 9.59 -18.06 28.69
CA GLU A 471 9.83 -17.83 30.13
C GLU A 471 11.11 -17.08 30.52
N ASP A 472 11.99 -16.71 29.57
CA ASP A 472 13.22 -15.95 29.87
C ASP A 472 13.24 -14.54 29.26
N ALA A 473 12.09 -13.85 29.26
CA ALA A 473 12.03 -12.41 29.00
C ALA A 473 12.40 -11.60 30.25
N GLU A 474 13.62 -11.78 30.76
CA GLU A 474 14.19 -10.84 31.72
C GLU A 474 14.45 -9.50 31.01
N VAL A 475 13.56 -8.56 31.30
CA VAL A 475 13.69 -7.12 31.10
C VAL A 475 15.13 -6.69 31.39
N MET A 476 15.93 -6.46 30.33
CA MET A 476 17.21 -5.75 30.44
C MET A 476 16.93 -4.32 30.89
N LYS A 477 16.82 -4.15 32.21
CA LYS A 477 16.88 -2.86 32.88
C LYS A 477 18.25 -2.27 32.57
N PHE A 478 18.28 -1.29 31.68
CA PHE A 478 19.39 -0.34 31.58
C PHE A 478 19.57 0.32 32.95
N SER A 479 20.45 -0.24 33.76
CA SER A 479 20.96 0.41 34.95
C SER A 479 21.92 1.51 34.46
N PRO A 480 21.65 2.79 34.73
CA PRO A 480 22.60 3.83 34.39
C PRO A 480 23.81 3.63 35.30
N LYS A 481 24.91 3.14 34.72
CA LYS A 481 26.22 3.19 35.36
C LYS A 481 26.44 4.62 35.84
N LYS A 482 26.67 4.77 37.14
CA LYS A 482 27.02 6.03 37.78
C LYS A 482 28.25 6.62 37.07
N LEU A 483 28.01 7.56 36.15
CA LEU A 483 29.02 8.50 35.68
C LEU A 483 29.36 9.43 36.84
N THR A 484 30.35 9.02 37.61
CA THR A 484 31.03 9.87 38.58
C THR A 484 31.85 10.93 37.84
N ASN A 485 31.55 12.19 38.16
CA ASN A 485 32.43 13.36 38.08
C ASN A 485 33.03 13.75 36.73
N ASN A 486 32.19 13.99 35.73
CA ASN A 486 32.37 15.09 34.78
C ASN A 486 31.00 15.63 34.40
N LYS A 487 30.27 16.13 35.40
CA LYS A 487 29.18 17.04 35.10
C LYS A 487 29.85 18.28 34.52
N THR A 488 29.51 18.61 33.27
CA THR A 488 29.56 19.99 32.81
C THR A 488 29.04 20.89 33.94
N ASN A 489 29.54 22.11 34.10
CA ASN A 489 29.13 23.07 35.15
C ASN A 489 27.66 23.53 34.99
N TYR A 490 26.76 22.59 34.73
CA TYR A 490 25.33 22.72 34.64
C TYR A 490 24.78 22.86 36.05
N ILE A 491 24.51 24.12 36.41
CA ILE A 491 23.88 24.47 37.68
C ILE A 491 22.45 23.91 37.65
N SER A 492 22.26 22.74 38.25
CA SER A 492 20.95 22.10 38.39
C SER A 492 20.67 21.79 39.86
N ASN A 493 19.48 22.20 40.30
CA ASN A 493 18.97 21.93 41.62
C ASN A 493 18.05 20.70 41.54
N SER A 494 18.62 19.50 41.64
CA SER A 494 17.81 18.27 41.73
C SER A 494 17.04 18.23 43.05
N SER A 495 15.76 17.87 43.01
CA SER A 495 14.84 17.77 44.17
C SER A 495 15.37 16.88 45.31
N SER A 496 16.32 15.98 45.02
CA SER A 496 17.02 15.16 46.01
C SER A 496 17.82 15.95 47.05
N LYS A 497 18.16 17.23 46.80
CA LYS A 497 18.82 18.11 47.80
C LYS A 497 17.85 18.81 48.76
N TYR A 498 16.54 18.74 48.51
CA TYR A 498 15.50 19.45 49.28
C TYR A 498 14.55 18.51 50.04
N ILE A 499 14.75 17.19 49.96
CA ILE A 499 14.18 16.29 50.96
C ILE A 499 14.96 16.58 52.24
N ASN A 500 14.34 17.34 53.16
CA ASN A 500 14.90 17.71 54.45
C ASN A 500 15.35 16.45 55.22
N THR A 501 16.60 16.05 55.04
CA THR A 501 17.32 15.23 56.01
C THR A 501 17.80 16.17 57.12
N GLU A 502 16.88 16.90 57.76
CA GLU A 502 17.18 17.46 59.07
C GLU A 502 17.47 16.27 59.97
N LYS A 503 18.68 16.23 60.54
CA LYS A 503 19.05 15.13 61.43
C LYS A 503 18.10 15.16 62.62
N ASN A 504 17.44 14.04 62.92
CA ASN A 504 16.44 13.90 63.98
C ASN A 504 16.93 14.21 65.42
N PHE A 505 18.19 14.61 65.63
CA PHE A 505 18.74 14.94 66.94
C PHE A 505 19.70 16.12 66.85
N ASP A 506 19.17 17.33 67.07
CA ASP A 506 19.98 18.49 67.45
C ASP A 506 19.58 18.92 68.86
N SER A 507 20.56 18.94 69.77
CA SER A 507 20.38 19.53 71.10
C SER A 507 20.50 21.06 71.03
N GLN A 508 19.82 21.78 71.93
CA GLN A 508 19.85 23.25 72.00
C GLN A 508 21.28 23.81 72.16
N SER A 509 22.17 23.09 72.86
CA SER A 509 23.59 23.46 73.01
C SER A 509 24.38 23.36 71.70
N ASN A 510 24.12 22.33 70.88
CA ASN A 510 24.75 22.16 69.58
C ASN A 510 24.31 23.24 68.59
N LEU A 511 23.06 23.69 68.68
CA LEU A 511 22.57 24.81 67.88
C LEU A 511 23.31 26.11 68.21
N LEU A 512 23.51 26.41 69.51
CA LEU A 512 24.25 27.59 69.94
C LEU A 512 25.72 27.55 69.49
N GLN A 513 26.35 26.37 69.52
CA GLN A 513 27.70 26.20 68.99
C GLN A 513 27.76 26.42 67.48
N ARG A 514 26.79 25.90 66.71
CA ARG A 514 26.68 26.18 65.26
C ARG A 514 26.41 27.64 64.95
N LEU A 515 25.66 28.35 65.79
CA LEU A 515 25.43 29.79 65.62
C LEU A 515 26.72 30.58 65.83
N ARG A 516 27.52 30.24 66.86
CA ARG A 516 28.87 30.83 67.06
C ARG A 516 29.81 30.52 65.89
N GLU A 517 29.79 29.29 65.38
CA GLU A 517 30.56 28.91 64.18
C GLU A 517 30.04 29.59 62.91
N LYS A 518 28.73 29.80 62.78
CA LYS A 518 28.11 30.53 61.67
C LYS A 518 28.53 31.99 61.68
N GLU A 519 28.60 32.62 62.86
CA GLU A 519 29.10 33.99 63.00
C GLU A 519 30.57 34.09 62.58
N LYS A 520 31.42 33.17 63.05
CA LYS A 520 32.83 33.09 62.61
C LYS A 520 32.98 32.81 61.11
N LYS A 521 32.15 31.94 60.54
CA LYS A 521 32.14 31.66 59.09
C LYS A 521 31.53 32.80 58.29
N SER A 522 30.67 33.62 58.86
CA SER A 522 30.01 34.71 58.14
C SER A 522 31.01 35.76 57.67
N THR A 523 32.04 36.08 58.48
CA THR A 523 33.11 36.99 58.09
C THR A 523 33.99 36.40 56.99
N GLU A 524 34.27 35.09 57.05
CA GLU A 524 35.04 34.36 56.04
C GLU A 524 34.29 34.25 54.72
N LEU A 525 32.99 33.95 54.75
CA LEU A 525 32.11 33.90 53.57
C LEU A 525 31.90 35.27 52.95
N LEU A 526 31.87 36.34 53.75
CA LEU A 526 31.82 37.72 53.25
C LEU A 526 33.11 38.04 52.49
N LEU A 527 34.28 37.73 53.07
CA LEU A 527 35.57 37.91 52.40
C LEU A 527 35.67 37.06 51.13
N GLN A 528 35.17 35.83 51.16
CA GLN A 528 35.09 34.98 49.97
C GLN A 528 34.19 35.59 48.89
N ARG A 529 33.05 36.17 49.26
CA ARG A 529 32.14 36.86 48.34
C ARG A 529 32.81 38.09 47.73
N GLU A 530 33.54 38.87 48.51
CA GLU A 530 34.31 40.01 48.01
C GLU A 530 35.41 39.57 47.05
N ASN A 531 36.13 38.50 47.35
CA ASN A 531 37.14 37.93 46.46
C ASN A 531 36.51 37.40 45.16
N ASN A 532 35.37 36.72 45.24
CA ASN A 532 34.62 36.28 44.06
C ASN A 532 34.15 37.46 43.21
N TYR A 533 33.71 38.55 43.84
CA TYR A 533 33.35 39.78 43.14
C TYR A 533 34.57 40.41 42.47
N LYS A 534 35.73 40.45 43.12
CA LYS A 534 36.98 40.89 42.48
C LYS A 534 37.34 40.00 41.28
N LEU A 535 37.23 38.68 41.40
CA LEU A 535 37.46 37.74 40.29
C LEU A 535 36.49 38.00 39.13
N PHE A 536 35.20 38.23 39.41
CA PHE A 536 34.20 38.63 38.42
C PHE A 536 34.62 39.91 37.70
N LEU A 537 34.98 40.98 38.43
CA LEU A 537 35.45 42.23 37.85
C LEU A 537 36.70 42.02 36.98
N THR A 538 37.67 41.19 37.38
CA THR A 538 38.85 40.91 36.55
C THR A 538 38.52 40.17 35.25
N SER A 539 37.47 39.34 35.24
CA SER A 539 36.99 38.69 34.02
C SER A 539 36.25 39.67 33.10
N LYS A 540 35.57 40.66 33.67
CA LYS A 540 34.88 41.72 32.93
C LYS A 540 35.83 42.77 32.38
N MET A 541 36.89 43.05 33.13
CA MET A 541 37.93 43.99 32.78
C MET A 541 38.64 43.65 31.46
N THR A 542 38.81 42.37 31.13
CA THR A 542 39.35 41.98 29.81
C THR A 542 38.38 42.31 28.68
N GLN A 543 37.07 42.07 28.88
CA GLN A 543 36.04 42.38 27.88
C GLN A 543 35.90 43.90 27.67
N ILE A 544 35.92 44.67 28.75
CA ILE A 544 35.87 46.14 28.67
C ILE A 544 37.10 46.70 27.99
N PHE A 545 38.29 46.18 28.30
CA PHE A 545 39.52 46.62 27.63
C PHE A 545 39.50 46.33 26.12
N GLU A 546 38.92 45.19 25.70
CA GLU A 546 38.72 44.90 24.27
C GLU A 546 37.76 45.88 23.60
N ILE A 547 36.67 46.25 24.27
CA ILE A 547 35.73 47.29 23.79
C ILE A 547 36.45 48.63 23.67
N MET A 548 37.23 49.02 24.69
CA MET A 548 37.99 50.28 24.69
C MET A 548 39.08 50.32 23.62
N PHE A 549 39.68 49.17 23.29
CA PHE A 549 40.65 49.07 22.19
C PHE A 549 40.00 49.31 20.82
N LEU A 550 38.71 48.99 20.66
CA LEU A 550 37.97 49.23 19.42
C LEU A 550 37.48 50.68 19.28
N LEU A 551 37.45 51.45 20.37
CA LEU A 551 37.05 52.85 20.37
C LEU A 551 38.18 53.77 19.87
N ASP A 552 37.79 54.91 19.29
CA ASP A 552 38.74 55.90 18.78
C ASP A 552 39.67 56.37 19.91
N TRP A 553 40.97 56.19 19.71
CA TRP A 553 41.99 56.65 20.64
C TRP A 553 42.06 58.19 20.69
N ASN A 554 42.62 58.74 21.78
CA ASN A 554 42.93 60.16 21.92
C ASN A 554 41.73 61.14 21.92
N GLN A 555 40.48 60.65 21.99
CA GLN A 555 39.29 61.46 22.21
C GLN A 555 38.95 61.56 23.72
N PRO A 556 38.40 62.70 24.18
CA PRO A 556 37.93 62.84 25.56
C PRO A 556 36.55 62.19 25.72
N TYR A 557 36.47 61.07 26.44
CA TYR A 557 35.20 60.43 26.77
C TYR A 557 34.77 60.82 28.18
N THR A 558 33.55 61.34 28.35
CA THR A 558 32.97 61.56 29.67
C THR A 558 32.62 60.22 30.32
N GLU A 559 32.71 60.14 31.65
CA GLU A 559 32.36 58.93 32.42
C GLU A 559 30.98 58.39 32.07
N THR A 560 29.97 59.26 31.99
CA THR A 560 28.59 58.88 31.65
C THR A 560 28.46 58.34 30.22
N HIS A 561 29.16 58.93 29.25
CA HIS A 561 29.10 58.50 27.86
C HIS A 561 29.82 57.16 27.65
N LEU A 562 31.01 57.02 28.25
CA LEU A 562 31.80 55.78 28.17
C LEU A 562 31.07 54.62 28.87
N ASN A 563 30.46 54.88 30.02
CA ASN A 563 29.65 53.89 30.73
C ASN A 563 28.45 53.42 29.90
N SER A 564 27.68 54.36 29.35
CA SER A 564 26.52 54.00 28.50
C SER A 564 26.97 53.12 27.34
N LEU A 565 28.06 53.48 26.68
CA LEU A 565 28.54 52.74 25.51
C LEU A 565 29.05 51.33 25.85
N ILE A 566 29.75 51.18 26.98
CA ILE A 566 30.22 49.87 27.47
C ILE A 566 29.04 49.01 27.93
N VAL A 567 28.10 49.58 28.68
CA VAL A 567 26.91 48.88 29.16
C VAL A 567 26.06 48.43 27.98
N ASP A 568 25.76 49.30 27.02
CA ASP A 568 24.98 48.96 25.83
C ASP A 568 25.65 47.83 25.01
N SER A 569 26.98 47.87 24.88
CA SER A 569 27.74 46.82 24.17
C SER A 569 27.68 45.45 24.87
N LEU A 570 27.54 45.42 26.20
CA LEU A 570 27.55 44.20 27.01
C LEU A 570 26.15 43.75 27.44
N ARG A 571 25.13 44.61 27.32
CA ARG A 571 23.75 44.35 27.77
C ARG A 571 23.07 43.23 27.01
N ASP A 572 23.30 43.13 25.70
CA ASP A 572 22.73 42.08 24.84
C ASP A 572 23.55 40.78 24.84
N SER A 573 24.67 40.74 25.57
CA SER A 573 25.50 39.54 25.68
C SER A 573 25.00 38.59 26.78
N ASN A 574 25.39 37.31 26.71
CA ASN A 574 25.09 36.30 27.74
C ASN A 574 25.61 36.65 29.17
N ASN A 575 26.39 37.73 29.32
CA ASN A 575 26.96 38.18 30.58
C ASN A 575 26.79 39.71 30.68
N PRO A 576 25.66 40.24 31.18
CA PRO A 576 25.45 41.68 31.31
C PRO A 576 26.34 42.31 32.40
N ILE A 577 26.46 43.64 32.40
CA ILE A 577 27.22 44.42 33.39
C ILE A 577 26.45 45.68 33.80
N GLY A 578 26.58 46.10 35.06
CA GLY A 578 25.97 47.33 35.57
C GLY A 578 26.88 48.57 35.46
N GLU A 579 26.29 49.77 35.47
CA GLU A 579 27.02 51.04 35.39
C GLU A 579 28.03 51.25 36.52
N VAL A 580 27.70 50.82 37.74
CA VAL A 580 28.60 50.90 38.91
C VAL A 580 29.83 50.01 38.73
N GLU A 581 29.64 48.81 38.18
CA GLU A 581 30.73 47.86 37.94
C GLU A 581 31.66 48.35 36.84
N VAL A 582 31.12 49.00 35.79
CA VAL A 582 31.92 49.63 34.74
C VAL A 582 32.78 50.76 35.33
N ASN A 583 32.23 51.61 36.19
CA ASN A 583 32.99 52.66 36.89
C ASN A 583 34.14 52.09 37.73
N GLU A 584 33.87 51.05 38.52
CA GLU A 584 34.91 50.38 39.31
C GLU A 584 36.01 49.78 38.43
N ILE A 585 35.65 49.25 37.26
CA ILE A 585 36.60 48.68 36.31
C ILE A 585 37.41 49.79 35.62
N LEU A 586 36.80 50.91 35.23
CA LEU A 586 37.51 52.05 34.61
C LEU A 586 38.51 52.67 35.58
N LEU A 587 38.16 52.81 36.86
CA LEU A 587 39.08 53.26 37.91
C LEU A 587 40.24 52.27 38.10
N LYS A 588 39.97 50.97 38.10
CA LYS A 588 41.03 49.95 38.17
C LYS A 588 41.92 49.97 36.93
N ILE A 589 41.37 50.11 35.73
CA ILE A 589 42.14 50.23 34.48
C ILE A 589 43.08 51.44 34.57
N HIS A 590 42.62 52.56 35.12
CA HIS A 590 43.46 53.73 35.39
C HIS A 590 44.62 53.41 36.35
N GLU A 591 44.37 52.68 37.44
CA GLU A 591 45.43 52.25 38.37
C GLU A 591 46.47 51.32 37.72
N PHE A 592 46.08 50.44 36.79
CA PHE A 592 47.02 49.54 36.11
C PHE A 592 47.85 50.22 35.01
N LEU A 593 47.29 51.24 34.36
CA LEU A 593 47.89 51.94 33.24
C LEU A 593 47.90 53.48 33.43
N PRO A 594 48.50 54.01 34.52
CA PRO A 594 48.45 55.44 34.84
C PRO A 594 49.13 56.30 33.78
N ASN A 595 50.10 55.74 33.05
CA ASN A 595 50.87 56.46 32.05
C ASN A 595 50.15 56.59 30.70
N LYS A 596 49.21 55.68 30.38
CA LYS A 596 48.53 55.61 29.07
C LYS A 596 47.04 55.93 29.14
N PHE A 597 46.42 55.75 30.30
CA PHE A 597 45.00 56.02 30.55
C PHE A 597 44.89 57.13 31.60
N GLN A 598 44.54 58.35 31.17
CA GLN A 598 44.48 59.54 32.02
C GLN A 598 43.03 59.86 32.40
N MET A 599 42.82 60.15 33.69
CA MET A 599 41.55 60.57 34.25
C MET A 599 41.67 62.02 34.71
N TYR A 600 40.86 62.90 34.14
CA TYR A 600 40.75 64.30 34.56
C TYR A 600 39.44 64.49 35.33
N SER A 601 39.53 64.92 36.60
CA SER A 601 38.36 65.32 37.38
C SER A 601 38.18 66.83 37.25
N THR A 602 36.99 67.25 36.85
CA THR A 602 36.60 68.68 36.79
C THR A 602 35.73 69.07 38.00
N ASP A 603 35.74 70.35 38.38
CA ASP A 603 34.91 70.87 39.47
C ASP A 603 33.42 70.64 39.14
N GLY A 604 32.76 69.81 39.96
CA GLY A 604 31.41 69.28 39.70
C GLY A 604 31.33 67.74 39.68
N GLY A 605 32.46 67.04 39.83
CA GLY A 605 32.51 65.58 39.96
C GLY A 605 32.51 64.82 38.64
N LEU A 606 32.61 65.52 37.50
CA LEU A 606 32.63 64.91 36.18
C LEU A 606 34.05 64.48 35.81
N LYS A 607 34.23 63.17 35.61
CA LYS A 607 35.49 62.57 35.18
C LYS A 607 35.50 62.41 33.67
N VAL A 608 36.63 62.76 33.05
CA VAL A 608 36.89 62.56 31.63
C VAL A 608 38.08 61.63 31.48
N TYR A 609 37.88 60.58 30.69
CA TYR A 609 38.90 59.59 30.38
C TYR A 609 39.48 59.87 28.99
N ARG A 610 40.81 59.83 28.90
CA ARG A 610 41.57 59.94 27.65
C ARG A 610 42.67 58.90 27.65
N TRP A 611 42.84 58.21 26.54
CA TRP A 611 43.90 57.21 26.41
C TRP A 611 44.67 57.30 25.10
N ASP A 612 45.96 57.01 25.20
CA ASP A 612 46.87 56.81 24.08
C ASP A 612 46.91 55.32 23.70
N ASN A 613 47.64 54.98 22.61
CA ASN A 613 47.70 53.63 22.05
C ASN A 613 47.89 52.53 23.13
N LEU A 614 46.82 51.77 23.38
CA LEU A 614 46.75 50.75 24.42
C LEU A 614 47.38 49.44 23.92
N ASP A 615 48.35 48.92 24.66
CA ASP A 615 49.00 47.64 24.35
C ASP A 615 48.29 46.48 25.07
N LYS A 616 47.81 45.49 24.31
CA LYS A 616 47.09 44.32 24.82
C LYS A 616 48.00 43.41 25.64
N ASP A 617 49.27 43.28 25.27
CA ASP A 617 50.18 42.33 25.90
C ASP A 617 50.65 42.85 27.27
N GLU A 618 50.93 44.14 27.38
CA GLU A 618 51.28 44.80 28.65
C GLU A 618 50.12 44.69 29.67
N PHE A 619 48.88 44.88 29.19
CA PHE A 619 47.69 44.79 30.02
C PHE A 619 47.43 43.35 30.50
N GLN A 620 47.54 42.36 29.62
CA GLN A 620 47.34 40.95 29.99
C GLN A 620 48.40 40.46 30.98
N LEU A 621 49.66 40.89 30.86
CA LEU A 621 50.72 40.54 31.82
C LEU A 621 50.46 41.12 33.21
N LYS A 622 50.07 42.39 33.30
CA LYS A 622 49.71 43.05 34.58
C LYS A 622 48.44 42.45 35.18
N LEU A 623 47.45 42.13 34.36
CA LEU A 623 46.20 41.49 34.80
C LEU A 623 46.45 40.04 35.27
N ALA A 624 47.37 39.31 34.66
CA ALA A 624 47.79 37.98 35.12
C ALA A 624 48.55 38.05 36.45
N ALA A 625 49.43 39.04 36.65
CA ALA A 625 50.09 39.28 37.93
C ALA A 625 49.09 39.63 39.04
N TYR A 626 48.08 40.45 38.71
CA TYR A 626 46.99 40.79 39.63
C TYR A 626 46.12 39.57 39.98
N LYS A 627 45.73 38.74 39.01
CA LYS A 627 44.96 37.50 39.25
C LYS A 627 45.67 36.55 40.23
N LYS A 628 47.00 36.44 40.15
CA LYS A 628 47.81 35.63 41.09
C LYS A 628 47.78 36.14 42.54
N SER A 629 47.37 37.38 42.80
CA SER A 629 47.24 37.88 44.17
C SER A 629 45.94 37.45 44.87
N PHE A 630 44.99 36.84 44.15
CA PHE A 630 43.68 36.41 44.67
C PHE A 630 43.51 34.88 44.75
N THR A 631 44.43 34.12 44.17
CA THR A 631 44.52 32.65 44.27
C THR A 631 45.62 32.25 45.22
#